data_AF-A0A7V4SRV5-F1
#
_entry.id   AF-A0A7V4SRV5-F1
#
_cell.length_a   1.000
_cell.length_b   1.000
_cell.length_c   1.000
_cell.angle_alpha   90.00
_cell.angle_beta   90.00
_cell.angle_gamma   90.00
#
_symmetry.space_group_name_H-M   'P 1'
#
loop_
_entity.id
_entity.type
_entity.pdbx_description
1 polymer ?
#
loop_
_entity_poly.entity_id
_entity_poly.type
_entity_poly.pdbx_seq_one_letter_code
_entity_poly.pdbx_strand_id
1 'polypeptide(L)'
;MYARFDARRKHCSVGIMLLRGSDCNERRYQRMRKSIAQFDWFAEQCKAALTELYSDIIKDSSERGSHQALSLCPRYLIRLVAVLIAAERIPESRTPARPILEAADVVRDSAKDRISDPVTAFESCLLGAFQAGAPDLLESRRELAISEKAFSEVARLLILPRCDTPVDPLFFETMPLAWLGQTYQLLLSYEPSGDGSELVFNRAGRKRRGVYFTPSYLIDYIVESVLANIADRYNDVLNDGDAKYDALPKILDPAMGSGDFLCGVVEFLARSWCSNKPGRLDELRAQAAAQCVYGVDIDPVAVEIAQFSVWAASGFADGIIPAIKSHLVCGNAIGPNEGGNRFDWTASFPDVLRDTDVAGFDAVVGNPPYIAKKNGLSPIFYGAAAVGQSDSYLLFLSEVLEKRLVRPGGMLSMVLPDPMLVRGNAAQVRRKLMSEWDLVSLLHIAGVFPEAGVASIVPLCRNARAVNSTFVVSRIERVADRRNFAKSPRRTALALSRPVSRQTILAQPRCELLYLLEEDCFGRIVRRIHGDNLSISKFEPPFAPLCKLNVREIYRGEEIGKAVINRETGELPILLGGQSIRPYEIVWEGRRIDRSDVKKPVDRYFRTKILLQKSSARLIAALDEPDRHHQGYIFPQSVYGIELCQPGMHELYLLCLLNSEVMNEYIRRTATGYKLLQPQIELEDVKMLPIRQVRFITPPPERQADLALAVEIFNNESLRYDGNASFSELAGFVAACLASNPEKSDVVHDLLVYLGKLIISLLKANRSAPDLDTTRRLESTKRAIDVVVQRLYCTEPAQMSLRL
;
A
#
# COMPACT_ATOMS: atom_id res chain seq x y z
N MET A 1 -32.34 -8.17 -21.38
CA MET A 1 -33.46 -7.52 -20.63
C MET A 1 -32.91 -6.44 -19.69
N TYR A 2 -32.02 -5.58 -20.20
CA TYR A 2 -31.19 -4.61 -19.44
C TYR A 2 -31.56 -3.14 -19.72
N ALA A 3 -32.74 -2.90 -20.31
CA ALA A 3 -33.19 -1.57 -20.76
C ALA A 3 -34.47 -1.07 -20.03
N ARG A 4 -34.94 -1.74 -18.97
CA ARG A 4 -36.23 -1.40 -18.31
C ARG A 4 -36.15 -0.95 -16.85
N PHE A 5 -34.95 -0.88 -16.25
CA PHE A 5 -34.79 -0.35 -14.88
C PHE A 5 -34.42 1.16 -14.82
N ASP A 6 -34.23 1.80 -15.98
CA ASP A 6 -33.78 3.20 -16.08
C ASP A 6 -34.94 4.23 -16.08
N ALA A 7 -36.19 3.76 -16.03
CA ALA A 7 -37.35 4.64 -16.18
C ALA A 7 -37.83 5.30 -14.87
N ARG A 8 -37.40 4.82 -13.69
CA ARG A 8 -37.86 5.37 -12.38
C ARG A 8 -36.85 6.28 -11.67
N ARG A 9 -35.67 6.54 -12.26
CA ARG A 9 -34.69 7.54 -11.77
C ARG A 9 -34.71 8.88 -12.53
N LYS A 10 -35.60 9.04 -13.51
CA LYS A 10 -35.70 10.25 -14.34
C LYS A 10 -36.30 11.49 -13.64
N HIS A 11 -36.58 11.43 -12.34
CA HIS A 11 -37.06 12.59 -11.57
C HIS A 11 -36.13 13.10 -10.46
N CYS A 12 -34.91 12.54 -10.32
CA CYS A 12 -33.82 13.17 -9.55
C CYS A 12 -32.66 13.61 -10.47
N SER A 13 -32.97 14.20 -11.62
CA SER A 13 -31.99 14.83 -12.51
C SER A 13 -32.01 16.35 -12.33
N VAL A 14 -31.88 16.82 -11.10
CA VAL A 14 -31.62 18.23 -10.79
C VAL A 14 -30.13 18.37 -10.46
N GLY A 15 -29.38 18.90 -11.43
CA GLY A 15 -28.17 19.69 -11.18
C GLY A 15 -26.90 19.00 -10.69
N ILE A 16 -26.28 18.11 -11.48
CA ILE A 16 -24.81 17.94 -11.44
C ILE A 16 -24.28 18.07 -12.86
N MET A 17 -24.24 19.31 -13.33
CA MET A 17 -23.59 19.72 -14.57
C MET A 17 -22.22 20.30 -14.21
N LEU A 18 -21.26 19.45 -13.81
CA LEU A 18 -19.88 19.86 -13.57
C LEU A 18 -18.98 19.51 -14.77
N LEU A 19 -18.62 20.58 -15.50
CA LEU A 19 -17.36 20.80 -16.22
C LEU A 19 -17.05 19.91 -17.44
N ARG A 20 -17.59 20.31 -18.60
CA ARG A 20 -16.94 20.09 -19.90
C ARG A 20 -15.75 21.04 -20.03
N GLY A 21 -14.55 20.52 -20.24
CA GLY A 21 -13.37 21.32 -20.58
C GLY A 21 -12.12 20.48 -20.79
N SER A 22 -11.90 20.02 -22.02
CA SER A 22 -10.70 19.27 -22.44
C SER A 22 -9.39 20.08 -22.33
N ASP A 23 -9.44 21.41 -22.35
CA ASP A 23 -8.27 22.30 -22.21
C ASP A 23 -7.77 22.49 -20.75
N CYS A 24 -8.58 22.18 -19.75
CA CYS A 24 -8.18 22.27 -18.34
C CYS A 24 -7.17 21.17 -17.94
N ASN A 25 -7.17 20.04 -18.64
CA ASN A 25 -6.47 18.83 -18.23
C ASN A 25 -4.95 18.88 -18.50
N GLU A 26 -4.52 19.55 -19.57
CA GLU A 26 -3.09 19.75 -19.89
C GLU A 26 -2.46 20.77 -18.93
N ARG A 27 -3.20 21.85 -18.63
CA ARG A 27 -2.79 22.88 -17.67
C ARG A 27 -2.69 22.34 -16.24
N ARG A 28 -3.61 21.46 -15.82
CA ARG A 28 -3.58 20.81 -14.48
C ARG A 28 -2.37 19.89 -14.31
N TYR A 29 -1.99 19.15 -15.36
CA TYR A 29 -0.78 18.30 -15.35
C TYR A 29 0.53 19.10 -15.34
N GLN A 30 0.62 20.16 -16.15
CA GLN A 30 1.75 21.10 -16.14
C GLN A 30 1.90 21.80 -14.78
N ARG A 31 0.78 22.24 -14.18
CA ARG A 31 0.75 22.79 -12.81
C ARG A 31 1.21 21.77 -11.76
N MET A 32 0.82 20.50 -11.89
CA MET A 32 1.25 19.44 -10.97
C MET A 32 2.76 19.16 -11.05
N ARG A 33 3.35 19.19 -12.24
CA ARG A 33 4.82 19.05 -12.39
C ARG A 33 5.57 20.23 -11.78
N LYS A 34 5.08 21.46 -12.01
CA LYS A 34 5.61 22.66 -11.36
C LYS A 34 5.48 22.57 -9.83
N SER A 35 4.35 22.08 -9.32
CA SER A 35 4.13 21.95 -7.88
C SER A 35 5.05 20.94 -7.21
N ILE A 36 5.46 19.86 -7.89
CA ILE A 36 6.42 18.89 -7.31
C ILE A 36 7.80 19.52 -7.13
N ALA A 37 8.33 20.17 -8.17
CA ALA A 37 9.63 20.84 -8.08
C ALA A 37 9.62 21.98 -7.04
N GLN A 38 8.51 22.71 -6.94
CA GLN A 38 8.32 23.73 -5.91
C GLN A 38 8.22 23.12 -4.50
N PHE A 39 7.56 21.97 -4.34
CA PHE A 39 7.50 21.27 -3.06
C PHE A 39 8.88 20.78 -2.63
N ASP A 40 9.64 20.13 -3.52
CA ASP A 40 10.98 19.63 -3.21
C ASP A 40 11.92 20.77 -2.79
N TRP A 41 11.85 21.91 -3.47
CA TRP A 41 12.59 23.12 -3.09
C TRP A 41 12.15 23.64 -1.72
N PHE A 42 10.85 23.78 -1.48
CA PHE A 42 10.29 24.24 -0.20
C PHE A 42 10.68 23.31 0.96
N ALA A 43 10.63 22.00 0.73
CA ALA A 43 11.03 20.98 1.69
C ALA A 43 12.52 21.08 2.06
N GLU A 44 13.40 21.35 1.09
CA GLU A 44 14.82 21.57 1.34
C GLU A 44 15.08 22.88 2.13
N GLN A 45 14.31 23.96 1.89
CA GLN A 45 14.40 25.17 2.73
C GLN A 45 13.95 24.89 4.18
N CYS A 46 12.85 24.16 4.36
CA CYS A 46 12.37 23.78 5.68
C CYS A 46 13.38 22.90 6.42
N LYS A 47 14.06 22.00 5.71
CA LYS A 47 15.15 21.20 6.27
C LYS A 47 16.33 22.08 6.70
N ALA A 48 16.75 23.04 5.89
CA ALA A 48 17.81 23.97 6.26
C ALA A 48 17.43 24.76 7.53
N ALA A 49 16.18 25.24 7.60
CA ALA A 49 15.64 25.93 8.78
C ALA A 49 15.60 25.03 10.02
N LEU A 50 15.24 23.75 9.87
CA LEU A 50 15.29 22.77 10.95
C LEU A 50 16.72 22.59 11.49
N THR A 51 17.72 22.51 10.61
CA THR A 51 19.13 22.42 11.00
C THR A 51 19.58 23.64 11.79
N GLU A 52 19.18 24.84 11.37
CA GLU A 52 19.51 26.08 12.10
C GLU A 52 18.88 26.08 13.49
N LEU A 53 17.58 25.78 13.59
CA LEU A 53 16.87 25.66 14.87
C LEU A 53 17.54 24.65 15.80
N TYR A 54 17.85 23.46 15.29
CA TYR A 54 18.51 22.42 16.08
C TYR A 54 19.91 22.85 16.54
N SER A 55 20.69 23.47 15.66
CA SER A 55 22.06 23.95 15.94
C SER A 55 22.09 25.04 17.00
N ASP A 56 21.07 25.89 17.08
CA ASP A 56 20.93 26.91 18.12
C ASP A 56 20.69 26.26 19.49
N ILE A 57 19.81 25.26 19.55
CA ILE A 57 19.41 24.65 20.83
C ILE A 57 20.49 23.72 21.41
N ILE A 58 21.25 23.01 20.58
CA ILE A 58 22.32 22.12 21.08
C ILE A 58 23.52 22.88 21.63
N LYS A 59 23.71 24.16 21.27
CA LYS A 59 24.79 25.00 21.84
C LYS A 59 24.63 25.22 23.34
N ASP A 60 23.40 25.12 23.85
CA ASP A 60 23.05 25.40 25.24
C ASP A 60 22.66 24.14 26.06
N SER A 61 22.72 22.92 25.50
CA SER A 61 22.16 21.72 26.15
C SER A 61 23.10 20.50 26.24
N SER A 62 22.95 19.71 27.30
CA SER A 62 23.60 18.39 27.47
C SER A 62 22.94 17.31 26.58
N GLU A 63 23.64 16.20 26.30
CA GLU A 63 23.20 15.12 25.38
C GLU A 63 21.77 14.57 25.59
N ARG A 64 21.20 14.64 26.80
CA ARG A 64 19.79 14.21 27.05
C ARG A 64 18.74 15.25 26.65
N GLY A 65 19.11 16.52 26.54
CA GLY A 65 18.23 17.62 26.12
C GLY A 65 18.03 17.72 24.61
N SER A 66 18.97 17.20 23.80
CA SER A 66 18.97 17.30 22.33
C SER A 66 17.79 16.57 21.67
N HIS A 67 17.40 15.40 22.19
CA HIS A 67 16.27 14.64 21.66
C HIS A 67 14.91 15.30 21.95
N GLN A 68 14.75 15.87 23.15
CA GLN A 68 13.51 16.58 23.51
C GLN A 68 13.41 17.90 22.73
N ALA A 69 14.53 18.61 22.56
CA ALA A 69 14.63 19.80 21.71
C ALA A 69 14.23 19.53 20.26
N LEU A 70 14.76 18.46 19.64
CA LEU A 70 14.45 18.12 18.25
C LEU A 70 12.97 17.81 18.02
N SER A 71 12.26 17.30 19.03
CA SER A 71 10.82 17.02 18.89
C SER A 71 9.96 18.27 18.73
N LEU A 72 10.44 19.42 19.21
CA LEU A 72 9.72 20.69 19.21
C LEU A 72 10.03 21.55 17.97
N CYS A 73 11.23 21.44 17.39
CA CYS A 73 11.64 22.24 16.22
C CYS A 73 10.70 22.09 15.00
N PRO A 74 10.26 20.87 14.60
CA PRO A 74 9.35 20.71 13.48
C PRO A 74 8.02 21.44 13.70
N ARG A 75 7.46 21.38 14.91
CA ARG A 75 6.22 22.09 15.24
C ARG A 75 6.40 23.61 15.15
N TYR A 76 7.47 24.13 15.73
CA TYR A 76 7.80 25.56 15.68
C TYR A 76 7.93 26.07 14.24
N LEU A 77 8.64 25.31 13.39
CA LEU A 77 8.83 25.65 11.99
C LEU A 77 7.50 25.63 11.20
N ILE A 78 6.66 24.62 11.44
CA ILE A 78 5.34 24.52 10.79
C ILE A 78 4.43 25.67 11.21
N ARG A 79 4.52 26.13 12.46
CA ARG A 79 3.80 27.32 12.94
C ARG A 79 4.22 28.59 12.20
N LEU A 80 5.52 28.82 11.97
CA LEU A 80 6.00 29.95 11.16
C LEU A 80 5.44 29.90 9.73
N VAL A 81 5.50 28.73 9.09
CA VAL A 81 4.93 28.55 7.75
C VAL A 81 3.42 28.78 7.74
N ALA A 82 2.69 28.30 8.75
CA ALA A 82 1.25 28.50 8.87
C ALA A 82 0.87 29.98 8.99
N VAL A 83 1.65 30.78 9.73
CA VAL A 83 1.47 32.25 9.79
C VAL A 83 1.66 32.88 8.42
N LEU A 84 2.72 32.53 7.69
CA LEU A 84 2.98 33.07 6.34
C LEU A 84 1.86 32.69 5.35
N ILE A 85 1.36 31.46 5.42
CA ILE A 85 0.22 31.01 4.60
C ILE A 85 -1.05 31.77 4.98
N ALA A 86 -1.34 31.93 6.28
CA ALA A 86 -2.53 32.63 6.74
C ALA A 86 -2.50 34.11 6.34
N ALA A 87 -1.37 34.79 6.52
CA ALA A 87 -1.22 36.20 6.19
C ALA A 87 -1.46 36.53 4.72
N GLU A 88 -1.13 35.62 3.79
CA GLU A 88 -1.36 35.82 2.36
C GLU A 88 -2.77 35.42 1.88
N ARG A 89 -3.63 34.90 2.77
CA ARG A 89 -4.95 34.37 2.39
C ARG A 89 -6.11 34.85 3.24
N ILE A 90 -5.85 35.27 4.47
CA ILE A 90 -6.88 35.68 5.40
C ILE A 90 -7.50 37.01 4.94
N PRO A 91 -8.83 37.09 4.80
CA PRO A 91 -9.46 38.38 4.54
C PRO A 91 -9.25 39.34 5.72
N GLU A 92 -8.93 40.61 5.45
CA GLU A 92 -8.73 41.63 6.49
C GLU A 92 -9.95 41.82 7.41
N SER A 93 -11.15 41.44 6.93
CA SER A 93 -12.39 41.49 7.70
C SER A 93 -12.48 40.45 8.82
N ARG A 94 -11.58 39.46 8.88
CA ARG A 94 -11.58 38.41 9.91
C ARG A 94 -10.95 38.93 11.20
N THR A 95 -11.49 38.51 12.34
CA THR A 95 -11.02 38.95 13.66
C THR A 95 -9.53 38.68 13.90
N PRO A 96 -8.98 37.49 13.59
CA PRO A 96 -7.55 37.23 13.79
C PRO A 96 -6.64 37.77 12.67
N ALA A 97 -7.16 38.45 11.64
CA ALA A 97 -6.36 38.90 10.50
C ALA A 97 -5.23 39.84 10.91
N ARG A 98 -5.53 40.89 11.67
CA ARG A 98 -4.55 41.90 12.09
C ARG A 98 -3.35 41.29 12.84
N PRO A 99 -3.51 40.54 13.94
CA PRO A 99 -2.36 39.96 14.65
C PRO A 99 -1.59 38.92 13.81
N ILE A 100 -2.24 38.23 12.86
CA ILE A 100 -1.56 37.31 11.93
C ILE A 100 -0.71 38.07 10.92
N LEU A 101 -1.22 39.17 10.37
CA LEU A 101 -0.48 40.05 9.46
C LEU A 101 0.73 40.67 10.16
N GLU A 102 0.54 41.19 11.38
CA GLU A 102 1.62 41.71 12.23
C GLU A 102 2.67 40.63 12.53
N ALA A 103 2.25 39.40 12.85
CA ALA A 103 3.17 38.27 13.05
C ALA A 103 3.98 37.94 11.78
N ALA A 104 3.35 37.95 10.60
CA ALA A 104 4.04 37.72 9.34
C ALA A 104 5.03 38.84 9.00
N ASP A 105 4.69 40.09 9.32
CA ASP A 105 5.58 41.23 9.15
C ASP A 105 6.80 41.13 10.05
N VAL A 106 6.66 40.66 11.29
CA VAL A 106 7.81 40.34 12.16
C VAL A 106 8.75 39.34 11.50
N VAL A 107 8.22 38.26 10.88
CA VAL A 107 9.06 37.28 10.17
C VAL A 107 9.75 37.93 8.95
N ARG A 108 9.01 38.71 8.15
CA ARG A 108 9.55 39.38 6.94
C ARG A 108 10.61 40.43 7.26
N ASP A 109 10.42 41.20 8.34
CA ASP A 109 11.35 42.24 8.78
C ASP A 109 12.58 41.66 9.47
N SER A 110 12.41 40.55 10.22
CA SER A 110 13.52 39.79 10.79
C SER A 110 14.43 39.21 9.71
N ALA A 111 13.87 38.68 8.61
CA ALA A 111 14.68 38.23 7.46
C ALA A 111 15.53 39.36 6.83
N LYS A 112 15.17 40.62 7.06
CA LYS A 112 15.85 41.82 6.56
C LYS A 112 16.63 42.59 7.65
N ASP A 113 16.76 42.01 8.85
CA ASP A 113 17.41 42.62 10.02
C ASP A 113 16.83 43.99 10.41
N ARG A 114 15.51 44.17 10.28
CA ARG A 114 14.81 45.43 10.57
C ARG A 114 14.14 45.51 11.95
N ILE A 115 14.21 44.43 12.72
CA ILE A 115 13.61 44.32 14.05
C ILE A 115 14.66 43.84 15.04
N SER A 116 14.68 44.44 16.23
CA SER A 116 15.68 44.13 17.27
C SER A 116 15.34 42.88 18.07
N ASP A 117 14.09 42.69 18.47
CA ASP A 117 13.62 41.51 19.23
C ASP A 117 12.48 40.81 18.47
N PRO A 118 12.81 40.04 17.40
CA PRO A 118 11.80 39.35 16.60
C PRO A 118 11.07 38.26 17.39
N VAL A 119 11.74 37.60 18.34
CA VAL A 119 11.18 36.44 19.05
C VAL A 119 10.03 36.88 19.96
N THR A 120 10.25 37.90 20.81
CA THR A 120 9.20 38.40 21.71
C THR A 120 8.05 39.03 20.93
N ALA A 121 8.36 39.79 19.87
CA ALA A 121 7.36 40.42 19.02
C ALA A 121 6.46 39.38 18.34
N PHE A 122 7.06 38.32 17.77
CA PHE A 122 6.33 37.24 17.12
C PHE A 122 5.40 36.51 18.10
N GLU A 123 5.91 36.13 19.28
CA GLU A 123 5.10 35.43 20.31
C GLU A 123 3.96 36.33 20.84
N SER A 124 4.16 37.64 20.95
CA SER A 124 3.09 38.59 21.32
C SER A 124 1.99 38.66 20.26
N CYS A 125 2.35 38.66 18.97
CA CYS A 125 1.37 38.67 17.89
C CYS A 125 0.56 37.36 17.86
N LEU A 126 1.22 36.22 18.09
CA LEU A 126 0.55 34.92 18.20
C LEU A 126 -0.44 34.84 19.36
N LEU A 127 -0.09 35.40 20.52
CA LEU A 127 -1.02 35.52 21.64
C LEU A 127 -2.28 36.32 21.25
N GLY A 128 -2.10 37.43 20.53
CA GLY A 128 -3.21 38.23 20.00
C GLY A 128 -4.07 37.46 18.99
N ALA A 129 -3.45 36.71 18.07
CA ALA A 129 -4.16 35.87 17.10
C ALA A 129 -5.00 34.78 17.79
N PHE A 130 -4.41 34.12 18.79
CA PHE A 130 -5.10 33.09 19.58
C PHE A 130 -6.29 33.66 20.36
N GLN A 131 -6.10 34.81 21.04
CA GLN A 131 -7.19 35.52 21.73
C GLN A 131 -8.30 35.97 20.76
N ALA A 132 -7.95 36.27 19.52
CA ALA A 132 -8.90 36.59 18.44
C ALA A 132 -9.57 35.34 17.81
N GLY A 133 -9.34 34.14 18.36
CA GLY A 133 -10.01 32.91 17.94
C GLY A 133 -9.30 32.13 16.84
N ALA A 134 -7.97 32.24 16.72
CA ALA A 134 -7.17 31.38 15.84
C ALA A 134 -6.95 29.95 16.42
N PRO A 135 -6.63 28.94 15.58
CA PRO A 135 -6.34 27.57 16.04
C PRO A 135 -5.10 27.44 16.95
N ASP A 136 -5.02 26.33 17.69
CA ASP A 136 -3.92 26.01 18.64
C ASP A 136 -2.53 25.98 18.01
N LEU A 137 -2.44 25.68 16.71
CA LEU A 137 -1.17 25.75 15.99
C LEU A 137 -0.53 27.15 16.09
N LEU A 138 -1.35 28.21 16.20
CA LEU A 138 -0.91 29.60 16.33
C LEU A 138 -0.85 30.07 17.79
N GLU A 139 -1.02 29.19 18.77
CA GLU A 139 -0.90 29.53 20.18
C GLU A 139 0.57 29.82 20.56
N SER A 140 0.79 30.89 21.33
CA SER A 140 2.10 31.15 21.94
C SER A 140 2.28 30.26 23.17
N ARG A 141 3.08 29.20 23.04
CA ARG A 141 3.42 28.30 24.15
C ARG A 141 4.84 28.46 24.69
N ARG A 142 5.67 29.28 24.03
CA ARG A 142 7.11 29.49 24.36
C ARG A 142 7.85 28.18 24.66
N GLU A 143 7.54 27.12 23.92
CA GLU A 143 8.09 25.77 24.14
C GLU A 143 9.55 25.65 23.72
N LEU A 144 10.01 26.56 22.85
CA LEU A 144 11.35 26.62 22.30
C LEU A 144 11.98 27.96 22.64
N ALA A 145 13.11 27.95 23.34
CA ALA A 145 13.95 29.14 23.50
C ALA A 145 14.92 29.18 22.31
N ILE A 146 14.79 30.19 21.45
CA ILE A 146 15.63 30.38 20.28
C ILE A 146 16.24 31.77 20.30
N SER A 147 17.46 31.90 19.79
CA SER A 147 18.14 33.19 19.66
C SER A 147 17.50 34.06 18.58
N GLU A 148 17.58 35.38 18.74
CA GLU A 148 17.16 36.35 17.72
C GLU A 148 17.86 36.08 16.37
N LYS A 149 19.14 35.68 16.43
CA LYS A 149 19.93 35.31 15.25
C LYS A 149 19.37 34.10 14.53
N ALA A 150 19.05 33.02 15.27
CA ALA A 150 18.47 31.81 14.69
C ALA A 150 17.09 32.09 14.11
N PHE A 151 16.25 32.89 14.77
CA PHE A 151 14.95 33.31 14.23
C PHE A 151 15.12 34.05 12.89
N SER A 152 16.01 35.05 12.83
CA SER A 152 16.26 35.79 11.59
C SER A 152 16.79 34.90 10.47
N GLU A 153 17.67 33.95 10.76
CA GLU A 153 18.19 33.03 9.75
C GLU A 153 17.12 32.06 9.24
N VAL A 154 16.31 31.50 10.14
CA VAL A 154 15.14 30.69 9.77
C VAL A 154 14.18 31.50 8.89
N ALA A 155 13.90 32.74 9.24
CA ALA A 155 13.05 33.63 8.44
C ALA A 155 13.63 33.88 7.04
N ARG A 156 14.95 34.07 6.91
CA ARG A 156 15.63 34.18 5.60
C ARG A 156 15.48 32.92 4.77
N LEU A 157 15.70 31.74 5.36
CA LEU A 157 15.59 30.46 4.65
C LEU A 157 14.16 30.21 4.14
N LEU A 158 13.14 30.66 4.87
CA LEU A 158 11.74 30.50 4.48
C LEU A 158 11.28 31.50 3.41
N ILE A 159 11.79 32.75 3.44
CA ILE A 159 11.24 33.86 2.63
C ILE A 159 12.14 34.23 1.44
N LEU A 160 13.46 34.20 1.60
CA LEU A 160 14.39 34.68 0.58
C LEU A 160 14.78 33.55 -0.37
N PRO A 161 14.57 33.71 -1.68
CA PRO A 161 15.07 32.74 -2.65
C PRO A 161 16.61 32.77 -2.65
N ARG A 162 17.26 31.61 -2.50
CA ARG A 162 18.70 31.50 -2.79
C ARG A 162 18.90 31.74 -4.29
N CYS A 163 19.74 32.73 -4.64
CA CYS A 163 19.89 33.30 -5.98
C CYS A 163 20.28 32.32 -7.12
N ASP A 164 20.55 31.05 -6.82
CA ASP A 164 21.12 30.10 -7.79
C ASP A 164 20.14 28.97 -8.23
N THR A 165 18.83 29.07 -7.93
CA THR A 165 17.86 28.02 -8.31
C THR A 165 16.90 28.45 -9.42
N PRO A 166 16.72 27.63 -10.49
CA PRO A 166 15.85 27.95 -11.64
C PRO A 166 14.35 27.69 -11.37
N VAL A 167 13.90 27.77 -10.11
CA VAL A 167 12.52 27.46 -9.71
C VAL A 167 11.73 28.76 -9.50
N ASP A 168 10.52 28.84 -10.06
CA ASP A 168 9.60 29.97 -9.86
C ASP A 168 9.41 30.25 -8.34
N PRO A 169 9.33 31.53 -7.89
CA PRO A 169 9.17 31.87 -6.47
C PRO A 169 8.00 31.13 -5.81
N LEU A 170 8.17 30.75 -4.54
CA LEU A 170 7.09 30.17 -3.75
C LEU A 170 6.09 31.26 -3.35
N PHE A 171 4.83 31.10 -3.74
CA PHE A 171 3.74 31.99 -3.31
C PHE A 171 2.90 31.28 -2.24
N PHE A 172 3.01 31.73 -0.99
CA PHE A 172 2.22 31.19 0.12
C PHE A 172 0.70 31.32 -0.12
N GLU A 173 0.25 32.29 -0.94
CA GLU A 173 -1.14 32.41 -1.41
C GLU A 173 -1.65 31.16 -2.14
N THR A 174 -0.81 30.52 -2.97
CA THR A 174 -1.22 29.41 -3.85
C THR A 174 -0.71 28.02 -3.41
N MET A 175 0.11 27.98 -2.36
CA MET A 175 0.67 26.76 -1.77
C MET A 175 -0.41 25.75 -1.32
N PRO A 176 -0.40 24.47 -1.74
CA PRO A 176 -1.35 23.50 -1.21
C PRO A 176 -1.26 23.36 0.32
N LEU A 177 -2.39 23.44 1.05
CA LEU A 177 -2.40 23.30 2.52
C LEU A 177 -1.80 21.96 2.98
N ALA A 178 -2.02 20.92 2.17
CA ALA A 178 -1.40 19.61 2.26
C ALA A 178 0.13 19.63 2.50
N TRP A 179 0.84 20.65 2.02
CA TRP A 179 2.28 20.75 2.19
C TRP A 179 2.68 20.95 3.65
N LEU A 180 1.84 21.56 4.50
CA LEU A 180 2.12 21.67 5.94
C LEU A 180 2.30 20.28 6.57
N GLY A 181 1.35 19.38 6.33
CA GLY A 181 1.42 18.00 6.81
C GLY A 181 2.57 17.20 6.19
N GLN A 182 2.76 17.32 4.87
CA GLN A 182 3.84 16.61 4.17
C GLN A 182 5.22 17.04 4.67
N THR A 183 5.44 18.34 4.83
CA THR A 183 6.69 18.89 5.37
C THR A 183 6.87 18.49 6.81
N TYR A 184 5.85 18.60 7.66
CA TYR A 184 5.93 18.15 9.06
C TYR A 184 6.39 16.69 9.17
N GLN A 185 5.77 15.79 8.42
CA GLN A 185 6.12 14.36 8.42
C GLN A 185 7.53 14.09 7.88
N LEU A 186 7.97 14.85 6.87
CA LEU A 186 9.34 14.82 6.36
C LEU A 186 10.34 15.23 7.45
N LEU A 187 10.09 16.34 8.15
CA LEU A 187 10.98 16.86 9.20
C LEU A 187 11.14 15.88 10.37
N LEU A 188 10.07 15.15 10.73
CA LEU A 188 10.14 14.05 11.71
C LEU A 188 11.01 12.85 11.27
N SER A 189 11.54 12.84 10.05
CA SER A 189 12.45 11.78 9.57
C SER A 189 13.93 12.09 9.83
N TYR A 190 14.22 13.24 10.43
CA TYR A 190 15.57 13.64 10.83
C TYR A 190 15.82 13.26 12.30
N GLU A 191 16.99 12.70 12.56
CA GLU A 191 17.46 12.33 13.90
C GLU A 191 18.87 12.90 14.11
N PRO A 192 19.31 13.14 15.35
CA PRO A 192 20.69 13.53 15.62
C PRO A 192 21.68 12.46 15.15
N SER A 193 22.85 12.88 14.68
CA SER A 193 24.01 12.01 14.44
C SER A 193 24.46 11.33 15.75
N GLY A 194 25.32 10.31 15.65
CA GLY A 194 25.78 9.56 16.82
C GLY A 194 26.55 10.39 17.86
N ASP A 195 27.12 11.52 17.42
CA ASP A 195 27.78 12.54 18.24
C ASP A 195 26.88 13.77 18.52
N GLY A 196 25.63 13.76 18.04
CA GLY A 196 24.62 14.79 18.26
C GLY A 196 24.85 16.13 17.55
N SER A 197 25.94 16.26 16.80
CA SER A 197 26.40 17.51 16.18
C SER A 197 25.60 17.93 14.94
N GLU A 198 25.03 16.98 14.22
CA GLU A 198 24.31 17.21 12.97
C GLU A 198 22.99 16.43 12.91
N LEU A 199 22.10 16.82 11.99
CA LEU A 199 20.88 16.07 11.68
C LEU A 199 21.09 15.14 10.49
N VAL A 200 20.80 13.86 10.67
CA VAL A 200 20.89 12.84 9.63
C VAL A 200 19.50 12.38 9.22
N PHE A 201 19.29 12.26 7.91
CA PHE A 201 18.03 11.76 7.37
C PHE A 201 17.91 10.24 7.55
N ASN A 202 16.98 9.80 8.39
CA ASN A 202 16.69 8.39 8.58
C ASN A 202 15.73 7.87 7.49
N ARG A 203 16.30 7.37 6.38
CA ARG A 203 15.52 6.73 5.28
C ARG A 203 14.63 5.59 5.77
N ALA A 204 14.95 4.94 6.89
CA ALA A 204 14.13 3.86 7.44
C ALA A 204 12.91 4.39 8.22
N GLY A 205 12.95 5.62 8.75
CA GLY A 205 11.88 6.21 9.57
C GLY A 205 10.54 6.35 8.83
N ARG A 206 10.55 6.85 7.59
CA ARG A 206 9.33 7.01 6.77
C ARG A 206 8.71 5.66 6.38
N LYS A 207 9.53 4.66 6.00
CA LYS A 207 9.07 3.28 5.76
C LYS A 207 8.57 2.57 7.02
N ARG A 208 9.11 2.91 8.20
CA ARG A 208 8.67 2.35 9.50
C ARG A 208 7.31 2.92 9.95
N ARG A 209 7.04 4.20 9.68
CA ARG A 209 5.78 4.86 10.03
C ARG A 209 4.62 4.52 9.08
N GLY A 210 4.89 4.09 7.85
CA GLY A 210 3.86 3.61 6.92
C GLY A 210 2.82 4.66 6.53
N VAL A 211 3.16 5.95 6.65
CA VAL A 211 2.32 7.11 6.30
C VAL A 211 2.70 7.60 4.90
N TYR A 212 1.73 7.60 3.99
CA TYR A 212 1.90 8.08 2.61
C TYR A 212 0.87 9.16 2.31
N PHE A 213 1.32 10.30 1.76
CA PHE A 213 0.40 11.38 1.40
C PHE A 213 -0.48 10.99 0.21
N THR A 214 -1.79 11.11 0.38
CA THR A 214 -2.77 10.76 -0.64
C THR A 214 -2.85 11.84 -1.72
N PRO A 215 -2.55 11.55 -3.00
CA PRO A 215 -2.64 12.55 -4.06
C PRO A 215 -4.05 13.16 -4.15
N SER A 216 -4.13 14.47 -4.41
CA SER A 216 -5.41 15.21 -4.43
C SER A 216 -6.43 14.63 -5.40
N TYR A 217 -6.01 14.16 -6.58
CA TYR A 217 -6.92 13.53 -7.54
C TYR A 217 -7.58 12.24 -7.01
N LEU A 218 -6.93 11.55 -6.07
CA LEU A 218 -7.48 10.35 -5.42
C LEU A 218 -8.41 10.73 -4.28
N ILE A 219 -8.08 11.77 -3.51
CA ILE A 219 -8.97 12.37 -2.51
C ILE A 219 -10.26 12.86 -3.18
N ASP A 220 -10.14 13.65 -4.25
CA ASP A 220 -11.26 14.14 -5.06
C ASP A 220 -12.17 12.99 -5.49
N TYR A 221 -11.59 11.91 -6.02
CA TYR A 221 -12.32 10.72 -6.45
C TYR A 221 -13.10 10.05 -5.30
N ILE A 222 -12.48 9.89 -4.12
CA ILE A 222 -13.10 9.25 -2.95
C ILE A 222 -14.22 10.12 -2.41
N VAL A 223 -13.94 11.39 -2.14
CA VAL A 223 -14.89 12.35 -1.56
C VAL A 223 -16.10 12.49 -2.48
N GLU A 224 -15.89 12.72 -3.77
CA GLU A 224 -16.98 12.83 -4.74
C GLU A 224 -17.81 11.53 -4.82
N SER A 225 -17.15 10.37 -4.79
CA SER A 225 -17.85 9.07 -4.86
C SER A 225 -18.68 8.79 -3.62
N VAL A 226 -18.18 9.14 -2.43
CA VAL A 226 -18.90 9.00 -1.17
C VAL A 226 -20.08 9.96 -1.11
N LEU A 227 -19.85 11.25 -1.31
CA LEU A 227 -20.87 12.29 -1.16
C LEU A 227 -22.00 12.13 -2.19
N ALA A 228 -21.68 11.76 -3.43
CA ALA A 228 -22.69 11.44 -4.44
C ALA A 228 -23.61 10.28 -4.06
N ASN A 229 -23.16 9.34 -3.21
CA ASN A 229 -23.97 8.19 -2.76
C ASN A 229 -24.82 8.48 -1.52
N ILE A 230 -24.66 9.65 -0.90
CA ILE A 230 -25.47 10.10 0.24
C ILE A 230 -26.18 11.44 -0.04
N ALA A 231 -26.10 11.95 -1.27
CA ALA A 231 -26.61 13.26 -1.68
C ALA A 231 -28.11 13.44 -1.44
N ASP A 232 -28.91 12.40 -1.70
CA ASP A 232 -30.37 12.42 -1.50
C ASP A 232 -30.77 12.80 -0.07
N ARG A 233 -29.89 12.63 0.92
CA ARG A 233 -30.19 12.96 2.32
C ARG A 233 -30.05 14.42 2.68
N TYR A 234 -29.17 15.15 2.01
CA TYR A 234 -28.88 16.54 2.35
C TYR A 234 -29.26 17.52 1.23
N ASN A 235 -29.62 17.03 0.03
CA ASN A 235 -30.07 17.88 -1.05
C ASN A 235 -31.43 18.54 -0.76
N ASP A 236 -32.37 17.83 -0.12
CA ASP A 236 -33.70 18.38 0.22
C ASP A 236 -33.63 19.46 1.30
N VAL A 237 -32.65 19.33 2.21
CA VAL A 237 -32.38 20.23 3.34
C VAL A 237 -31.95 21.63 2.88
N LEU A 238 -31.32 21.73 1.71
CA LEU A 238 -30.78 22.99 1.19
C LEU A 238 -31.86 23.87 0.52
N ASN A 239 -32.99 23.27 0.13
CA ASN A 239 -34.08 23.93 -0.58
C ASN A 239 -35.00 24.73 0.35
N ASP A 240 -35.05 24.41 1.65
CA ASP A 240 -36.07 24.95 2.57
C ASP A 240 -35.56 26.04 3.54
N GLY A 241 -34.40 26.65 3.24
CA GLY A 241 -33.90 27.84 3.95
C GLY A 241 -33.27 27.59 5.33
N ASP A 242 -33.80 26.66 6.12
CA ASP A 242 -33.34 26.31 7.46
C ASP A 242 -32.89 24.84 7.52
N ALA A 243 -31.62 24.60 7.19
CA ALA A 243 -31.00 23.31 7.40
C ALA A 243 -30.91 23.04 8.91
N LYS A 244 -31.76 22.16 9.45
CA LYS A 244 -31.60 21.66 10.83
C LYS A 244 -30.25 20.96 10.97
N TYR A 245 -29.59 21.18 12.11
CA TYR A 245 -28.25 20.65 12.44
C TYR A 245 -28.10 19.13 12.16
N ASP A 246 -29.17 18.35 12.40
CA ASP A 246 -29.20 16.89 12.21
C ASP A 246 -29.25 16.41 10.75
N ALA A 247 -29.41 17.35 9.82
CA ALA A 247 -29.66 17.05 8.42
C ALA A 247 -28.41 17.19 7.52
N LEU A 248 -27.31 17.73 8.05
CA LEU A 248 -26.03 17.84 7.34
C LEU A 248 -25.20 16.56 7.45
N PRO A 249 -24.42 16.22 6.41
CA PRO A 249 -23.64 14.99 6.40
C PRO A 249 -22.46 15.03 7.38
N LYS A 250 -22.31 13.98 8.18
CA LYS A 250 -21.23 13.79 9.16
C LYS A 250 -20.19 12.82 8.62
N ILE A 251 -18.98 13.31 8.32
CA ILE A 251 -17.92 12.57 7.64
C ILE A 251 -16.71 12.41 8.56
N LEU A 252 -16.29 11.17 8.81
CA LEU A 252 -15.16 10.84 9.68
C LEU A 252 -13.92 10.42 8.87
N ASP A 253 -12.74 10.92 9.27
CA ASP A 253 -11.45 10.31 8.97
C ASP A 253 -10.77 9.80 10.27
N PRO A 254 -10.69 8.48 10.50
CA PRO A 254 -10.19 7.92 11.76
C PRO A 254 -8.65 7.96 11.89
N ALA A 255 -7.94 8.38 10.84
CA ALA A 255 -6.49 8.56 10.82
C ALA A 255 -6.16 9.81 9.99
N MET A 256 -6.70 10.95 10.44
CA MET A 256 -6.85 12.14 9.60
C MET A 256 -5.52 12.79 9.18
N GLY A 257 -4.41 12.55 9.89
CA GLY A 257 -3.15 13.23 9.67
C GLY A 257 -3.34 14.74 9.70
N SER A 258 -2.91 15.43 8.64
CA SER A 258 -3.10 16.88 8.45
C SER A 258 -4.48 17.30 7.94
N GLY A 259 -5.44 16.37 7.84
CA GLY A 259 -6.84 16.68 7.50
C GLY A 259 -7.13 16.88 6.01
N ASP A 260 -6.33 16.30 5.10
CA ASP A 260 -6.48 16.51 3.65
C ASP A 260 -7.82 16.01 3.10
N PHE A 261 -8.29 14.84 3.56
CA PHE A 261 -9.62 14.32 3.21
C PHE A 261 -10.71 15.26 3.70
N LEU A 262 -10.58 15.78 4.92
CA LEU A 262 -11.56 16.67 5.54
C LEU A 262 -11.63 18.02 4.80
N CYS A 263 -10.48 18.58 4.41
CA CYS A 263 -10.42 19.77 3.56
C CYS A 263 -11.09 19.51 2.20
N GLY A 264 -10.88 18.33 1.60
CA GLY A 264 -11.55 17.90 0.38
C GLY A 264 -13.07 17.82 0.53
N VAL A 265 -13.57 17.31 1.67
CA VAL A 265 -15.00 17.26 2.00
C VAL A 265 -15.58 18.67 2.12
N VAL A 266 -14.92 19.58 2.85
CA VAL A 266 -15.36 20.98 3.00
C VAL A 266 -15.52 21.65 1.64
N GLU A 267 -14.50 21.57 0.78
CA GLU A 267 -14.52 22.22 -0.52
C GLU A 267 -15.56 21.61 -1.46
N PHE A 268 -15.74 20.28 -1.42
CA PHE A 268 -16.74 19.61 -2.26
C PHE A 268 -18.17 19.99 -1.84
N LEU A 269 -18.49 19.91 -0.55
CA LEU A 269 -19.81 20.25 -0.02
C LEU A 269 -20.14 21.71 -0.31
N ALA A 270 -19.23 22.63 -0.01
CA ALA A 270 -19.45 24.06 -0.22
C ALA A 270 -19.72 24.39 -1.70
N ARG A 271 -18.97 23.79 -2.64
CA ARG A 271 -19.23 23.96 -4.09
C ARG A 271 -20.55 23.34 -4.54
N SER A 272 -20.86 22.16 -4.04
CA SER A 272 -22.12 21.47 -4.35
C SER A 272 -23.33 22.29 -3.89
N TRP A 273 -23.25 22.90 -2.71
CA TRP A 273 -24.31 23.74 -2.14
C TRP A 273 -24.37 25.13 -2.80
N CYS A 274 -23.22 25.71 -3.15
CA CYS A 274 -23.13 27.03 -3.79
C CYS A 274 -23.75 27.03 -5.20
N SER A 275 -23.76 25.89 -5.89
CA SER A 275 -24.45 25.73 -7.18
C SER A 275 -25.94 26.09 -7.10
N ASN A 276 -26.57 25.97 -5.92
CA ASN A 276 -27.95 26.36 -5.65
C ASN A 276 -28.09 27.75 -4.99
N LYS A 277 -27.00 28.34 -4.48
CA LYS A 277 -26.96 29.62 -3.75
C LYS A 277 -25.69 30.43 -4.14
N PRO A 278 -25.64 31.00 -5.37
CA PRO A 278 -24.46 31.70 -5.86
C PRO A 278 -24.11 32.90 -4.96
N GLY A 279 -22.82 33.09 -4.69
CA GLY A 279 -22.31 34.21 -3.87
C GLY A 279 -22.13 33.92 -2.38
N ARG A 280 -22.54 32.74 -1.87
CA ARG A 280 -22.40 32.35 -0.44
C ARG A 280 -21.30 31.31 -0.18
N LEU A 281 -20.31 31.19 -1.06
CA LEU A 281 -19.32 30.10 -1.01
C LEU A 281 -18.56 30.05 0.32
N ASP A 282 -18.12 31.20 0.84
CA ASP A 282 -17.33 31.24 2.08
C ASP A 282 -18.17 30.91 3.32
N GLU A 283 -19.45 31.30 3.33
CA GLU A 283 -20.38 30.90 4.40
C GLU A 283 -20.63 29.38 4.37
N LEU A 284 -20.77 28.80 3.18
CA LEU A 284 -20.97 27.36 3.01
C LEU A 284 -19.72 26.55 3.38
N ARG A 285 -18.52 27.10 3.12
CA ARG A 285 -17.25 26.53 3.59
C ARG A 285 -17.17 26.55 5.12
N ALA A 286 -17.51 27.68 5.74
CA ALA A 286 -17.58 27.81 7.19
C ALA A 286 -18.56 26.79 7.80
N GLN A 287 -19.74 26.64 7.21
CA GLN A 287 -20.74 25.67 7.66
C GLN A 287 -20.26 24.22 7.53
N ALA A 288 -19.68 23.85 6.37
CA ALA A 288 -19.15 22.50 6.16
C ALA A 288 -18.00 22.18 7.13
N ALA A 289 -17.06 23.11 7.34
CA ALA A 289 -15.94 22.96 8.26
C ALA A 289 -16.40 22.80 9.72
N ALA A 290 -17.39 23.59 10.15
CA ALA A 290 -17.86 23.58 11.52
C ALA A 290 -18.78 22.39 11.85
N GLN A 291 -19.49 21.80 10.86
CA GLN A 291 -20.62 20.90 11.14
C GLN A 291 -20.52 19.53 10.46
N CYS A 292 -19.64 19.33 9.47
CA CYS A 292 -19.65 18.12 8.63
C CYS A 292 -18.41 17.23 8.77
N VAL A 293 -17.29 17.73 9.28
CA VAL A 293 -16.02 17.00 9.28
C VAL A 293 -15.57 16.63 10.68
N TYR A 294 -15.17 15.37 10.84
CA TYR A 294 -14.74 14.76 12.10
C TYR A 294 -13.46 13.97 11.84
N GLY A 295 -12.57 13.91 12.83
CA GLY A 295 -11.31 13.22 12.66
C GLY A 295 -10.60 12.86 13.96
N VAL A 296 -9.81 11.80 13.87
CA VAL A 296 -8.96 11.33 14.97
C VAL A 296 -7.55 11.14 14.43
N ASP A 297 -6.55 11.61 15.17
CA ASP A 297 -5.15 11.26 14.94
C ASP A 297 -4.43 11.06 16.28
N ILE A 298 -3.42 10.19 16.28
CA ILE A 298 -2.62 9.91 17.49
C ILE A 298 -1.59 11.00 17.75
N ASP A 299 -1.19 11.74 16.71
CA ASP A 299 -0.18 12.79 16.81
C ASP A 299 -0.85 14.14 17.10
N PRO A 300 -0.64 14.72 18.31
CA PRO A 300 -1.28 15.98 18.69
C PRO A 300 -0.88 17.14 17.78
N VAL A 301 0.32 17.14 17.19
CA VAL A 301 0.74 18.20 16.26
C VAL A 301 0.05 18.03 14.91
N ALA A 302 -0.15 16.79 14.45
CA ALA A 302 -0.95 16.54 13.26
C ALA A 302 -2.41 17.03 13.44
N VAL A 303 -2.99 16.85 14.63
CA VAL A 303 -4.30 17.40 14.99
C VAL A 303 -4.31 18.93 14.90
N GLU A 304 -3.32 19.62 15.47
CA GLU A 304 -3.19 21.08 15.37
C GLU A 304 -3.09 21.55 13.90
N ILE A 305 -2.32 20.85 13.07
CA ILE A 305 -2.22 21.11 11.62
C ILE A 305 -3.55 20.87 10.91
N ALA A 306 -4.28 19.82 11.27
CA ALA A 306 -5.59 19.53 10.69
C ALA A 306 -6.63 20.59 11.06
N GLN A 307 -6.66 21.03 12.32
CA GLN A 307 -7.52 22.11 12.78
C GLN A 307 -7.23 23.42 12.03
N PHE A 308 -5.95 23.77 11.86
CA PHE A 308 -5.54 24.92 11.04
C PHE A 308 -5.96 24.75 9.57
N SER A 309 -5.74 23.57 8.98
CA SER A 309 -6.02 23.31 7.56
C SER A 309 -7.53 23.38 7.27
N VAL A 310 -8.37 22.84 8.14
CA VAL A 310 -9.83 22.92 8.03
C VAL A 310 -10.31 24.36 8.24
N TRP A 311 -9.73 25.11 9.18
CA TRP A 311 -10.04 26.54 9.36
C TRP A 311 -9.62 27.37 8.14
N ALA A 312 -8.45 27.13 7.55
CA ALA A 312 -8.03 27.79 6.32
C ALA A 312 -8.94 27.42 5.14
N ALA A 313 -9.33 26.14 5.02
CA ALA A 313 -10.29 25.68 4.00
C ALA A 313 -11.69 26.29 4.18
N SER A 314 -12.04 26.73 5.39
CA SER A 314 -13.28 27.45 5.69
C SER A 314 -13.30 28.89 5.15
N GLY A 315 -12.17 29.42 4.67
CA GLY A 315 -11.99 30.85 4.41
C GLY A 315 -11.72 31.66 5.68
N PHE A 316 -11.03 31.05 6.65
CA PHE A 316 -10.64 31.66 7.92
C PHE A 316 -11.84 32.19 8.73
N ALA A 317 -12.95 31.46 8.72
CA ALA A 317 -14.18 31.94 9.34
C ALA A 317 -14.06 32.13 10.86
N ASP A 318 -14.68 33.19 11.37
CA ASP A 318 -14.70 33.51 12.79
C ASP A 318 -15.62 32.55 13.56
N GLY A 319 -15.28 32.24 14.82
CA GLY A 319 -16.14 31.50 15.74
C GLY A 319 -16.26 29.99 15.51
N ILE A 320 -15.61 29.42 14.49
CA ILE A 320 -15.73 27.98 14.19
C ILE A 320 -14.70 27.09 14.89
N ILE A 321 -13.63 27.66 15.46
CA ILE A 321 -12.56 26.89 16.10
C ILE A 321 -13.05 25.99 17.25
N PRO A 322 -13.96 26.41 18.14
CA PRO A 322 -14.49 25.52 19.18
C PRO A 322 -15.15 24.25 18.59
N ALA A 323 -15.91 24.39 17.51
CA ALA A 323 -16.54 23.26 16.82
C ALA A 323 -15.50 22.36 16.13
N ILE A 324 -14.51 22.95 15.45
CA ILE A 324 -13.40 22.21 14.86
C ILE A 324 -12.65 21.41 15.94
N LYS A 325 -12.37 22.00 17.10
CA LYS A 325 -11.71 21.33 18.22
C LYS A 325 -12.50 20.16 18.80
N SER A 326 -13.83 20.27 18.88
CA SER A 326 -14.67 19.15 19.35
C SER A 326 -14.77 18.02 18.32
N HIS A 327 -14.56 18.30 17.03
CA HIS A 327 -14.67 17.30 15.97
C HIS A 327 -13.34 16.68 15.54
N LEU A 328 -12.21 17.39 15.72
CA LEU A 328 -10.88 16.94 15.36
C LEU A 328 -10.05 16.73 16.64
N VAL A 329 -9.95 15.48 17.07
CA VAL A 329 -9.46 15.13 18.41
C VAL A 329 -8.20 14.26 18.36
N CYS A 330 -7.36 14.43 19.39
CA CYS A 330 -6.18 13.59 19.58
C CYS A 330 -6.56 12.26 20.27
N GLY A 331 -6.17 11.13 19.70
CA GLY A 331 -6.42 9.80 20.27
C GLY A 331 -5.94 8.63 19.42
N ASN A 332 -5.75 7.47 20.05
CA ASN A 332 -5.40 6.23 19.36
C ASN A 332 -6.65 5.49 18.89
N ALA A 333 -7.03 5.68 17.62
CA ALA A 333 -8.23 5.09 17.03
C ALA A 333 -8.31 3.55 17.09
N ILE A 334 -7.19 2.83 17.17
CA ILE A 334 -7.15 1.35 17.04
C ILE A 334 -6.57 0.62 18.27
N GLY A 335 -6.26 1.33 19.35
CA GLY A 335 -5.53 0.77 20.49
C GLY A 335 -5.80 1.49 21.81
N PRO A 336 -5.15 1.05 22.90
CA PRO A 336 -5.16 1.79 24.14
C PRO A 336 -4.40 3.12 23.97
N ASN A 337 -4.89 4.18 24.60
CA ASN A 337 -4.19 5.43 24.81
C ASN A 337 -3.10 5.24 25.89
N GLU A 338 -2.26 6.25 26.13
CA GLU A 338 -1.15 6.21 27.10
C GLU A 338 -1.59 5.82 28.53
N GLY A 339 -2.86 6.02 28.88
CA GLY A 339 -3.47 5.57 30.15
C GLY A 339 -4.03 4.13 30.15
N GLY A 340 -3.80 3.33 29.11
CA GLY A 340 -4.26 1.94 29.00
C GLY A 340 -5.71 1.76 28.53
N ASN A 341 -6.53 2.82 28.53
CA ASN A 341 -7.91 2.79 28.06
C ASN A 341 -7.99 2.96 26.54
N ARG A 342 -8.87 2.23 25.87
CA ARG A 342 -9.15 2.43 24.42
C ARG A 342 -9.79 3.78 24.18
N PHE A 343 -9.59 4.34 22.99
CA PHE A 343 -10.30 5.54 22.55
C PHE A 343 -11.82 5.34 22.63
N ASP A 344 -12.50 6.26 23.32
CA ASP A 344 -13.94 6.22 23.51
C ASP A 344 -14.64 7.08 22.46
N TRP A 345 -14.99 6.43 21.34
CA TRP A 345 -15.71 7.06 20.24
C TRP A 345 -16.99 7.76 20.70
N THR A 346 -17.75 7.16 21.63
CA THR A 346 -19.06 7.69 22.03
C THR A 346 -18.91 8.92 22.91
N ALA A 347 -17.90 8.94 23.78
CA ALA A 347 -17.58 10.11 24.59
C ALA A 347 -16.98 11.25 23.76
N SER A 348 -16.17 10.93 22.73
CA SER A 348 -15.55 11.92 21.86
C SER A 348 -16.52 12.54 20.85
N PHE A 349 -17.48 11.76 20.33
CA PHE A 349 -18.45 12.22 19.32
C PHE A 349 -19.90 11.91 19.73
N PRO A 350 -20.37 12.47 20.85
CA PRO A 350 -21.70 12.17 21.38
C PRO A 350 -22.81 12.62 20.42
N ASP A 351 -22.61 13.72 19.69
CA ASP A 351 -23.55 14.28 18.72
C ASP A 351 -23.83 13.35 17.53
N VAL A 352 -22.91 12.44 17.21
CA VAL A 352 -23.06 11.46 16.11
C VAL A 352 -23.39 10.05 16.60
N LEU A 353 -22.92 9.67 17.79
CA LEU A 353 -22.99 8.29 18.26
C LEU A 353 -23.98 8.06 19.40
N ARG A 354 -24.46 9.10 20.07
CA ARG A 354 -25.39 9.00 21.20
C ARG A 354 -26.62 9.89 21.05
N ASP A 355 -26.44 11.14 20.64
CA ASP A 355 -27.44 12.20 20.72
C ASP A 355 -28.23 12.32 19.38
N THR A 356 -28.41 11.20 18.67
CA THR A 356 -29.12 11.11 17.38
C THR A 356 -30.04 9.88 17.32
N ASP A 357 -31.15 9.97 16.57
CA ASP A 357 -32.08 8.86 16.34
C ASP A 357 -31.42 7.65 15.67
N VAL A 358 -30.42 7.91 14.81
CA VAL A 358 -29.69 6.88 14.06
C VAL A 358 -28.19 7.11 14.23
N ALA A 359 -27.59 6.40 15.19
CA ALA A 359 -26.17 6.50 15.51
C ALA A 359 -25.26 6.12 14.32
N GLY A 360 -24.19 6.89 14.16
CA GLY A 360 -23.10 6.66 13.22
C GLY A 360 -22.93 7.77 12.18
N PHE A 361 -21.70 7.90 11.68
CA PHE A 361 -21.32 8.82 10.62
C PHE A 361 -22.00 8.47 9.29
N ASP A 362 -22.33 9.49 8.50
CA ASP A 362 -22.81 9.36 7.12
C ASP A 362 -21.77 8.67 6.24
N ALA A 363 -20.49 8.96 6.48
CA ALA A 363 -19.41 8.24 5.84
C ALA A 363 -18.11 8.22 6.66
N VAL A 364 -17.31 7.19 6.37
CA VAL A 364 -15.91 7.09 6.82
C VAL A 364 -15.00 7.07 5.58
N VAL A 365 -14.03 7.98 5.56
CA VAL A 365 -12.99 8.11 4.53
C VAL A 365 -11.61 8.09 5.16
N GLY A 366 -10.55 8.13 4.35
CA GLY A 366 -9.19 8.30 4.86
C GLY A 366 -8.17 7.38 4.22
N ASN A 367 -6.91 7.54 4.62
CA ASN A 367 -5.80 6.69 4.24
C ASN A 367 -5.08 6.19 5.51
N PRO A 368 -5.51 5.04 6.08
CA PRO A 368 -4.95 4.54 7.32
C PRO A 368 -3.49 4.08 7.11
N PRO A 369 -2.62 4.15 8.14
CA PRO A 369 -1.22 3.75 8.02
C PRO A 369 -1.04 2.25 7.71
N TYR A 370 0.03 1.89 6.98
CA TYR A 370 0.36 0.51 6.58
C TYR A 370 1.55 -0.05 7.36
N ILE A 371 1.39 -0.27 8.67
CA ILE A 371 2.43 -0.78 9.56
C ILE A 371 2.20 -2.26 9.85
N ALA A 372 3.23 -3.08 9.63
CA ALA A 372 3.27 -4.46 10.08
C ALA A 372 3.89 -4.55 11.49
N LYS A 373 3.25 -5.30 12.40
CA LYS A 373 3.63 -5.47 13.83
C LYS A 373 5.10 -5.88 14.09
N LYS A 374 5.86 -6.32 13.07
CA LYS A 374 7.28 -6.69 13.21
C LYS A 374 8.28 -5.53 13.03
N ASN A 375 7.82 -4.31 12.68
CA ASN A 375 8.71 -3.17 12.39
C ASN A 375 9.21 -2.38 13.62
N GLY A 376 9.22 -2.98 14.82
CA GLY A 376 9.94 -2.43 15.97
C GLY A 376 9.27 -1.26 16.68
N LEU A 377 7.95 -1.08 16.56
CA LEU A 377 7.23 -0.25 17.54
C LEU A 377 7.15 -1.01 18.87
N SER A 378 7.48 -0.32 19.96
CA SER A 378 7.38 -0.82 21.32
C SER A 378 6.00 -1.46 21.57
N PRO A 379 5.91 -2.58 22.33
CA PRO A 379 4.64 -3.19 22.75
C PRO A 379 3.65 -2.22 23.42
N ILE A 380 4.12 -1.04 23.84
CA ILE A 380 3.33 0.03 24.45
C ILE A 380 2.25 0.60 23.49
N PHE A 381 2.42 0.51 22.17
CA PHE A 381 1.45 1.04 21.19
C PHE A 381 0.27 0.09 20.87
N TYR A 382 0.40 -1.19 21.18
CA TYR A 382 -0.64 -2.18 20.89
C TYR A 382 -0.87 -3.02 22.13
N GLY A 383 -1.90 -2.64 22.89
CA GLY A 383 -2.43 -3.42 24.00
C GLY A 383 -2.52 -4.91 23.65
N ALA A 384 -2.06 -5.74 24.59
CA ALA A 384 -1.97 -7.17 24.45
C ALA A 384 -3.36 -7.83 24.41
N ALA A 385 -4.06 -7.79 23.27
CA ALA A 385 -5.15 -8.70 22.92
C ALA A 385 -5.70 -8.39 21.52
N ALA A 386 -5.02 -8.85 20.47
CA ALA A 386 -5.68 -9.17 19.20
C ALA A 386 -4.81 -10.15 18.41
N VAL A 387 -5.46 -11.23 18.01
CA VAL A 387 -4.93 -12.44 17.39
C VAL A 387 -4.07 -12.14 16.14
N GLY A 388 -2.82 -12.59 16.13
CA GLY A 388 -2.00 -12.68 14.92
C GLY A 388 -1.14 -11.45 14.56
N GLN A 389 -0.31 -11.61 13.52
CA GLN A 389 0.47 -10.53 12.90
C GLN A 389 -0.48 -9.58 12.14
N SER A 390 -1.21 -8.72 12.85
CA SER A 390 -2.20 -7.83 12.24
C SER A 390 -1.53 -6.59 11.63
N ASP A 391 -1.80 -6.34 10.35
CA ASP A 391 -1.43 -5.11 9.65
C ASP A 391 -2.37 -3.97 10.14
N SER A 392 -1.84 -2.77 10.43
CA SER A 392 -2.61 -1.68 11.05
C SER A 392 -3.86 -1.27 10.27
N TYR A 393 -3.83 -1.28 8.93
CA TYR A 393 -5.02 -0.96 8.11
C TYR A 393 -6.21 -1.91 8.37
N LEU A 394 -5.95 -3.18 8.74
CA LEU A 394 -7.01 -4.12 9.12
C LEU A 394 -7.61 -3.79 10.48
N LEU A 395 -6.81 -3.24 11.40
CA LEU A 395 -7.29 -2.79 12.71
C LEU A 395 -8.21 -1.58 12.56
N PHE A 396 -7.85 -0.60 11.72
CA PHE A 396 -8.74 0.53 11.40
C PHE A 396 -10.08 0.08 10.82
N LEU A 397 -10.05 -0.82 9.83
CA LEU A 397 -11.28 -1.38 9.26
C LEU A 397 -12.09 -2.15 10.32
N SER A 398 -11.43 -2.94 11.17
CA SER A 398 -12.11 -3.68 12.22
C SER A 398 -12.77 -2.74 13.22
N GLU A 399 -12.09 -1.66 13.63
CA GLU A 399 -12.65 -0.65 14.53
C GLU A 399 -13.92 -0.02 13.93
N VAL A 400 -13.85 0.44 12.68
CA VAL A 400 -15.00 1.02 11.97
C VAL A 400 -16.19 0.05 11.93
N LEU A 401 -15.92 -1.23 11.62
CA LEU A 401 -16.94 -2.26 11.44
C LEU A 401 -17.49 -2.83 12.77
N GLU A 402 -16.70 -2.87 13.83
CA GLU A 402 -17.08 -3.43 15.14
C GLU A 402 -17.73 -2.39 16.04
N LYS A 403 -17.23 -1.15 16.03
CA LYS A 403 -17.83 -0.01 16.74
C LYS A 403 -19.03 0.60 16.02
N ARG A 404 -19.37 0.09 14.84
CA ARG A 404 -20.49 0.56 14.02
C ARG A 404 -20.41 2.06 13.75
N LEU A 405 -19.21 2.55 13.44
CA LEU A 405 -18.98 3.99 13.24
C LEU A 405 -19.75 4.53 12.04
N VAL A 406 -20.06 3.70 11.04
CA VAL A 406 -20.90 4.10 9.92
C VAL A 406 -22.34 3.70 10.22
N ARG A 407 -23.28 4.64 10.11
CA ARG A 407 -24.71 4.34 10.30
C ARG A 407 -25.27 3.45 9.18
N PRO A 408 -26.45 2.83 9.35
CA PRO A 408 -27.13 2.13 8.27
C PRO A 408 -27.33 3.01 7.01
N GLY A 409 -27.00 2.48 5.85
CA GLY A 409 -27.03 3.18 4.56
C GLY A 409 -25.88 4.18 4.32
N GLY A 410 -25.04 4.46 5.31
CA GLY A 410 -23.84 5.28 5.17
C GLY A 410 -22.73 4.60 4.35
N MET A 411 -21.64 5.33 4.09
CA MET A 411 -20.58 4.89 3.18
C MET A 411 -19.24 4.66 3.90
N LEU A 412 -18.46 3.70 3.41
CA LEU A 412 -17.07 3.47 3.83
C LEU A 412 -16.19 3.45 2.58
N SER A 413 -15.18 4.32 2.52
CA SER A 413 -14.21 4.34 1.43
C SER A 413 -12.83 4.84 1.89
N MET A 414 -11.92 3.90 2.11
CA MET A 414 -10.54 4.18 2.53
C MET A 414 -9.53 3.74 1.47
N VAL A 415 -8.36 4.36 1.45
CA VAL A 415 -7.22 3.89 0.64
C VAL A 415 -6.56 2.73 1.36
N LEU A 416 -6.66 1.52 0.81
CA LEU A 416 -6.11 0.30 1.41
C LEU A 416 -5.07 -0.33 0.48
N PRO A 417 -4.16 -1.17 0.98
CA PRO A 417 -3.23 -1.87 0.12
C PRO A 417 -3.90 -3.10 -0.52
N ASP A 418 -3.53 -3.45 -1.76
CA ASP A 418 -4.08 -4.61 -2.49
C ASP A 418 -3.92 -5.99 -1.80
N PRO A 419 -3.00 -6.23 -0.83
CA PRO A 419 -3.01 -7.46 -0.05
C PRO A 419 -4.33 -7.72 0.70
N MET A 420 -5.14 -6.68 0.96
CA MET A 420 -6.50 -6.82 1.47
C MET A 420 -7.36 -7.73 0.59
N LEU A 421 -7.10 -7.80 -0.72
CA LEU A 421 -7.88 -8.61 -1.67
C LEU A 421 -7.52 -10.10 -1.67
N VAL A 422 -6.43 -10.52 -1.00
CA VAL A 422 -5.90 -11.88 -1.16
C VAL A 422 -5.45 -12.54 0.14
N ARG A 423 -4.85 -11.80 1.08
CA ARG A 423 -4.21 -12.43 2.25
C ARG A 423 -5.19 -13.11 3.19
N GLY A 424 -4.71 -14.16 3.85
CA GLY A 424 -5.49 -14.91 4.84
C GLY A 424 -5.90 -14.10 6.07
N ASN A 425 -5.04 -13.20 6.59
CA ASN A 425 -5.35 -12.35 7.74
C ASN A 425 -6.50 -11.36 7.47
N ALA A 426 -6.75 -11.03 6.20
CA ALA A 426 -7.83 -10.16 5.75
C ALA A 426 -9.15 -10.91 5.43
N ALA A 427 -9.17 -12.25 5.52
CA ALA A 427 -10.30 -13.07 5.07
C ALA A 427 -11.62 -12.76 5.82
N GLN A 428 -11.54 -12.52 7.13
CA GLN A 428 -12.71 -12.21 7.95
C GLN A 428 -13.32 -10.86 7.55
N VAL A 429 -12.49 -9.83 7.37
CA VAL A 429 -12.92 -8.49 6.94
C VAL A 429 -13.52 -8.56 5.54
N ARG A 430 -12.88 -9.26 4.59
CA ARG A 430 -13.44 -9.45 3.24
C ARG A 430 -14.82 -10.11 3.29
N ARG A 431 -14.96 -11.19 4.06
CA ARG A 431 -16.24 -11.89 4.21
C ARG A 431 -17.32 -10.97 4.73
N LYS A 432 -17.05 -10.23 5.81
CA LYS A 432 -17.97 -9.23 6.39
C LYS A 432 -18.39 -8.18 5.36
N LEU A 433 -17.42 -7.61 4.63
CA LEU A 433 -17.71 -6.62 3.58
C LEU A 433 -18.52 -7.19 2.40
N MET A 434 -18.41 -8.49 2.11
CA MET A 434 -19.17 -9.14 1.02
C MET A 434 -20.55 -9.63 1.45
N SER A 435 -20.74 -10.02 2.72
CA SER A 435 -21.98 -10.63 3.20
C SER A 435 -22.91 -9.67 3.94
N GLU A 436 -22.35 -8.68 4.62
CA GLU A 436 -23.11 -7.74 5.46
C GLU A 436 -23.20 -6.34 4.84
N TRP A 437 -22.23 -5.98 3.99
CA TRP A 437 -22.15 -4.69 3.32
C TRP A 437 -22.36 -4.81 1.81
N ASP A 438 -22.70 -3.68 1.19
CA ASP A 438 -22.86 -3.56 -0.26
C ASP A 438 -21.61 -2.88 -0.81
N LEU A 439 -20.63 -3.67 -1.25
CA LEU A 439 -19.52 -3.15 -2.05
C LEU A 439 -20.09 -2.66 -3.37
N VAL A 440 -20.20 -1.34 -3.55
CA VAL A 440 -20.77 -0.70 -4.74
C VAL A 440 -19.76 -0.71 -5.88
N SER A 441 -18.52 -0.30 -5.59
CA SER A 441 -17.44 -0.30 -6.55
C SER A 441 -16.08 -0.53 -5.89
N LEU A 442 -15.11 -1.04 -6.65
CA LEU A 442 -13.73 -1.20 -6.23
C LEU A 442 -12.79 -0.62 -7.28
N LEU A 443 -12.04 0.41 -6.92
CA LEU A 443 -10.90 0.88 -7.73
C LEU A 443 -9.65 0.15 -7.27
N HIS A 444 -8.90 -0.43 -8.20
CA HIS A 444 -7.54 -0.96 -7.99
C HIS A 444 -6.57 -0.16 -8.84
N ILE A 445 -5.58 0.48 -8.22
CA ILE A 445 -4.64 1.38 -8.90
C ILE A 445 -3.20 1.11 -8.43
N ALA A 446 -2.34 0.68 -9.36
CA ALA A 446 -0.94 0.41 -9.09
C ALA A 446 -0.10 1.67 -9.32
N GLY A 447 0.91 1.93 -8.47
CA GLY A 447 1.88 3.01 -8.69
C GLY A 447 1.38 4.43 -8.35
N VAL A 448 0.30 4.56 -7.57
CA VAL A 448 -0.13 5.85 -6.98
C VAL A 448 0.90 6.36 -5.98
N PHE A 449 1.45 5.44 -5.20
CA PHE A 449 2.47 5.70 -4.19
C PHE A 449 3.75 4.96 -4.59
N PRO A 450 4.68 5.61 -5.33
CA PRO A 450 5.88 4.95 -5.86
C PRO A 450 6.74 4.27 -4.77
N GLU A 451 6.77 4.85 -3.57
CA GLU A 451 7.56 4.34 -2.43
C GLU A 451 6.88 3.24 -1.61
N ALA A 452 5.56 3.02 -1.78
CA ALA A 452 4.80 2.04 -0.99
C ALA A 452 5.06 0.59 -1.41
N GLY A 453 5.40 0.40 -2.68
CA GLY A 453 5.75 -0.91 -3.21
C GLY A 453 4.59 -1.91 -3.28
N VAL A 454 3.37 -1.44 -3.15
CA VAL A 454 2.13 -2.22 -3.30
C VAL A 454 1.13 -1.40 -4.10
N ALA A 455 0.15 -2.05 -4.72
CA ALA A 455 -0.95 -1.33 -5.34
C ALA A 455 -1.94 -0.88 -4.26
N SER A 456 -2.73 0.15 -4.58
CA SER A 456 -3.78 0.65 -3.70
C SER A 456 -5.14 0.23 -4.22
N ILE A 457 -6.05 -0.06 -3.30
CA ILE A 457 -7.45 -0.28 -3.56
C ILE A 457 -8.27 0.80 -2.85
N VAL A 458 -9.39 1.16 -3.45
CA VAL A 458 -10.39 2.05 -2.88
C VAL A 458 -11.76 1.37 -3.03
N PRO A 459 -12.18 0.57 -2.04
CA PRO A 459 -13.53 0.03 -2.00
C PRO A 459 -14.52 1.12 -1.60
N LEU A 460 -15.63 1.22 -2.32
CA LEU A 460 -16.79 2.02 -1.94
C LEU A 460 -17.86 1.08 -1.42
N CYS A 461 -17.98 0.99 -0.10
CA CYS A 461 -18.94 0.12 0.56
C CYS A 461 -20.09 0.93 1.16
N ARG A 462 -21.32 0.44 1.03
CA ARG A 462 -22.49 0.96 1.73
C ARG A 462 -22.84 0.05 2.90
N ASN A 463 -23.14 0.63 4.06
CA ASN A 463 -23.57 -0.11 5.25
C ASN A 463 -25.02 -0.59 5.12
N ALA A 464 -25.22 -1.52 4.19
CA ALA A 464 -26.47 -2.20 3.95
C ALA A 464 -26.14 -3.52 3.27
N ARG A 465 -26.99 -4.54 3.43
CA ARG A 465 -26.81 -5.76 2.65
C ARG A 465 -26.94 -5.46 1.15
N ALA A 466 -26.08 -6.07 0.36
CA ALA A 466 -26.13 -5.94 -1.09
C ALA A 466 -27.47 -6.45 -1.64
N VAL A 467 -28.12 -5.62 -2.46
CA VAL A 467 -29.33 -6.01 -3.22
C VAL A 467 -28.95 -6.62 -4.57
N ASN A 468 -27.89 -6.09 -5.18
CA ASN A 468 -27.41 -6.57 -6.47
C ASN A 468 -26.56 -7.83 -6.32
N SER A 469 -26.52 -8.68 -7.35
CA SER A 469 -25.60 -9.83 -7.40
C SER A 469 -24.19 -9.45 -7.87
N THR A 470 -24.03 -8.26 -8.45
CA THR A 470 -22.77 -7.76 -9.03
C THR A 470 -22.38 -6.38 -8.52
N PHE A 471 -21.08 -6.12 -8.43
CA PHE A 471 -20.50 -4.80 -8.19
C PHE A 471 -19.50 -4.44 -9.29
N VAL A 472 -19.05 -3.19 -9.32
CA VAL A 472 -18.19 -2.69 -10.40
C VAL A 472 -16.73 -2.61 -9.97
N VAL A 473 -15.82 -3.06 -10.83
CA VAL A 473 -14.36 -2.96 -10.59
C VAL A 473 -13.70 -2.15 -11.68
N SER A 474 -12.81 -1.23 -11.31
CA SER A 474 -11.97 -0.46 -12.23
C SER A 474 -10.50 -0.73 -11.92
N ARG A 475 -9.70 -1.15 -12.92
CA ARG A 475 -8.27 -1.42 -12.74
C ARG A 475 -7.41 -0.45 -13.52
N ILE A 476 -6.40 0.11 -12.85
CA ILE A 476 -5.50 1.12 -13.41
C ILE A 476 -4.06 0.71 -13.14
N GLU A 477 -3.43 0.11 -14.15
CA GLU A 477 -2.06 -0.41 -14.06
C GLU A 477 -1.11 0.24 -15.06
N ARG A 478 -1.63 0.62 -16.24
CA ARG A 478 -0.83 1.26 -17.28
C ARG A 478 -0.52 2.70 -16.89
N VAL A 479 0.68 3.15 -17.24
CA VAL A 479 1.13 4.54 -17.03
C VAL A 479 0.16 5.52 -17.70
N ALA A 480 -0.34 5.20 -18.89
CA ALA A 480 -1.30 6.04 -19.62
C ALA A 480 -2.62 6.19 -18.86
N ASP A 481 -3.18 5.09 -18.36
CA ASP A 481 -4.44 5.11 -17.61
C ASP A 481 -4.30 5.86 -16.28
N ARG A 482 -3.14 5.74 -15.61
CA ARG A 482 -2.83 6.57 -14.44
C ARG A 482 -2.81 8.07 -14.76
N ARG A 483 -2.18 8.45 -15.87
CA ARG A 483 -2.16 9.86 -16.31
C ARG A 483 -3.57 10.37 -16.62
N ASN A 484 -4.39 9.54 -17.27
CA ASN A 484 -5.79 9.85 -17.55
C ASN A 484 -6.61 9.97 -16.26
N PHE A 485 -6.38 9.07 -15.30
CA PHE A 485 -7.03 9.09 -13.99
C PHE A 485 -6.68 10.36 -13.22
N ALA A 486 -5.40 10.76 -13.16
CA ALA A 486 -4.99 12.00 -12.51
C ALA A 486 -5.63 13.26 -13.15
N LYS A 487 -5.96 13.21 -14.44
CA LYS A 487 -6.67 14.28 -15.17
C LYS A 487 -8.19 14.23 -14.95
N SER A 488 -8.79 13.04 -14.98
CA SER A 488 -10.25 12.84 -14.91
C SER A 488 -10.57 11.50 -14.23
N PRO A 489 -10.57 11.45 -12.88
CA PRO A 489 -10.63 10.21 -12.11
C PRO A 489 -11.88 9.37 -12.40
N ARG A 490 -13.08 9.95 -12.23
CA ARG A 490 -14.35 9.25 -12.43
C ARG A 490 -14.57 8.76 -13.85
N ARG A 491 -14.29 9.60 -14.84
CA ARG A 491 -14.43 9.23 -16.25
C ARG A 491 -13.52 8.05 -16.60
N THR A 492 -12.28 8.09 -16.11
CA THR A 492 -11.31 7.02 -16.36
C THR A 492 -11.70 5.73 -15.64
N ALA A 493 -12.10 5.82 -14.37
CA ALA A 493 -12.60 4.66 -13.62
C ALA A 493 -13.80 4.03 -14.32
N LEU A 494 -14.81 4.82 -14.67
CA LEU A 494 -16.01 4.34 -15.38
C LEU A 494 -15.69 3.69 -16.72
N ALA A 495 -14.77 4.27 -17.51
CA ALA A 495 -14.35 3.72 -18.80
C ALA A 495 -13.63 2.37 -18.68
N LEU A 496 -12.94 2.15 -17.56
CA LEU A 496 -12.22 0.89 -17.26
C LEU A 496 -13.04 -0.06 -16.38
N SER A 497 -14.31 0.28 -16.16
CA SER A 497 -15.16 -0.40 -15.20
C SER A 497 -15.79 -1.65 -15.79
N ARG A 498 -15.90 -2.71 -14.98
CA ARG A 498 -16.55 -3.96 -15.38
C ARG A 498 -17.29 -4.60 -14.20
N PRO A 499 -18.38 -5.35 -14.46
CA PRO A 499 -19.11 -6.04 -13.40
C PRO A 499 -18.37 -7.28 -12.90
N VAL A 500 -18.44 -7.54 -11.60
CA VAL A 500 -17.92 -8.74 -10.94
C VAL A 500 -19.01 -9.34 -10.05
N SER A 501 -19.13 -10.67 -10.10
CA SER A 501 -20.13 -11.43 -9.32
C SER A 501 -19.73 -11.54 -7.86
N ARG A 502 -20.65 -11.16 -6.96
CA ARG A 502 -20.48 -11.34 -5.50
C ARG A 502 -20.48 -12.81 -5.12
N GLN A 503 -21.31 -13.62 -5.75
CA GLN A 503 -21.40 -15.05 -5.46
C GLN A 503 -20.09 -15.77 -5.78
N THR A 504 -19.41 -15.38 -6.86
CA THR A 504 -18.10 -15.95 -7.22
C THR A 504 -17.05 -15.66 -6.15
N ILE A 505 -17.09 -14.50 -5.50
CA ILE A 505 -16.18 -14.14 -4.41
C ILE A 505 -16.53 -14.87 -3.12
N LEU A 506 -17.82 -14.94 -2.77
CA LEU A 506 -18.28 -15.67 -1.58
C LEU A 506 -18.00 -17.18 -1.68
N ALA A 507 -17.94 -17.73 -2.89
CA ALA A 507 -17.55 -19.12 -3.12
C ALA A 507 -16.06 -19.39 -2.88
N GLN A 508 -15.23 -18.36 -2.67
CA GLN A 508 -13.82 -18.52 -2.42
C GLN A 508 -13.53 -18.86 -0.94
N PRO A 509 -12.59 -19.79 -0.66
CA PRO A 509 -12.33 -20.25 0.71
C PRO A 509 -12.04 -19.12 1.71
N ARG A 510 -11.31 -18.09 1.29
CA ARG A 510 -10.96 -16.92 2.10
C ARG A 510 -11.62 -15.64 1.57
N CYS A 511 -12.67 -15.75 0.74
CA CYS A 511 -13.31 -14.63 0.04
C CYS A 511 -12.31 -13.74 -0.73
N GLU A 512 -11.18 -14.30 -1.16
CA GLU A 512 -10.17 -13.61 -1.96
C GLU A 512 -10.71 -13.30 -3.36
N LEU A 513 -10.26 -12.20 -3.94
CA LEU A 513 -10.79 -11.71 -5.21
C LEU A 513 -9.76 -11.11 -6.16
N LEU A 514 -8.49 -10.94 -5.74
CA LEU A 514 -7.47 -10.28 -6.57
C LEU A 514 -7.36 -10.90 -7.97
N TYR A 515 -7.25 -12.22 -8.06
CA TYR A 515 -7.16 -12.91 -9.35
C TYR A 515 -8.48 -12.91 -10.14
N LEU A 516 -9.62 -12.78 -9.47
CA LEU A 516 -10.94 -12.64 -10.12
C LEU A 516 -11.08 -11.27 -10.80
N LEU A 517 -10.20 -10.33 -10.43
CA LEU A 517 -10.14 -9.02 -11.05
C LEU A 517 -9.44 -9.05 -12.43
N GLU A 518 -9.03 -10.20 -12.96
CA GLU A 518 -8.32 -10.35 -14.24
C GLU A 518 -9.20 -10.93 -15.38
N GLU A 519 -8.99 -10.46 -16.61
CA GLU A 519 -9.62 -11.03 -17.83
C GLU A 519 -8.60 -11.40 -18.91
N ASP A 520 -7.31 -11.29 -18.58
CA ASP A 520 -6.20 -11.55 -19.47
C ASP A 520 -5.90 -13.06 -19.61
N CYS A 521 -4.73 -13.38 -20.16
CA CYS A 521 -4.21 -14.74 -20.24
C CYS A 521 -4.20 -15.48 -18.90
N PHE A 522 -4.01 -14.77 -17.78
CA PHE A 522 -3.99 -15.38 -16.45
C PHE A 522 -5.39 -15.85 -16.03
N GLY A 523 -6.44 -15.07 -16.34
CA GLY A 523 -7.82 -15.50 -16.11
C GLY A 523 -8.16 -16.81 -16.84
N ARG A 524 -7.57 -17.06 -18.02
CA ARG A 524 -7.70 -18.33 -18.74
C ARG A 524 -6.96 -19.48 -18.05
N ILE A 525 -5.76 -19.23 -17.54
CA ILE A 525 -5.00 -20.22 -16.75
C ILE A 525 -5.81 -20.62 -15.50
N VAL A 526 -6.34 -19.65 -14.76
CA VAL A 526 -7.17 -19.92 -13.57
C VAL A 526 -8.40 -20.73 -13.92
N ARG A 527 -9.14 -20.38 -14.99
CA ARG A 527 -10.30 -21.18 -15.46
C ARG A 527 -9.89 -22.60 -15.84
N ARG A 528 -8.76 -22.78 -16.51
CA ARG A 528 -8.28 -24.11 -16.89
C ARG A 528 -7.98 -24.98 -15.67
N ILE A 529 -7.41 -24.38 -14.63
CA ILE A 529 -7.04 -25.09 -13.40
C ILE A 529 -8.26 -25.34 -12.50
N HIS A 530 -9.16 -24.37 -12.35
CA HIS A 530 -10.21 -24.35 -11.32
C HIS A 530 -11.64 -24.41 -11.87
N GLY A 531 -11.80 -24.53 -13.18
CA GLY A 531 -13.09 -24.52 -13.87
C GLY A 531 -13.80 -23.17 -13.84
N ASP A 532 -15.08 -23.17 -14.21
CA ASP A 532 -15.91 -21.95 -14.31
C ASP A 532 -16.22 -21.33 -12.94
N ASN A 533 -16.12 -22.11 -11.87
CA ASN A 533 -16.27 -21.62 -10.49
C ASN A 533 -15.07 -20.80 -10.02
N LEU A 534 -13.92 -20.90 -10.73
CA LEU A 534 -12.68 -20.19 -10.44
C LEU A 534 -12.12 -20.43 -9.03
N SER A 535 -12.63 -21.43 -8.30
CA SER A 535 -12.30 -21.57 -6.89
C SER A 535 -10.96 -22.24 -6.69
N ILE A 536 -10.04 -21.58 -5.98
CA ILE A 536 -8.68 -22.12 -5.73
C ILE A 536 -8.67 -23.39 -4.85
N SER A 537 -9.83 -23.76 -4.29
CA SER A 537 -10.00 -25.03 -3.57
C SER A 537 -10.44 -26.19 -4.46
N LYS A 538 -10.90 -25.91 -5.69
CA LYS A 538 -11.38 -26.89 -6.66
C LYS A 538 -10.38 -27.01 -7.79
N PHE A 539 -10.16 -28.21 -8.31
CA PHE A 539 -9.20 -28.45 -9.39
C PHE A 539 -9.88 -29.28 -10.46
N GLU A 540 -9.76 -28.84 -11.71
CA GLU A 540 -10.20 -29.59 -12.88
C GLU A 540 -9.08 -30.50 -13.38
N PRO A 541 -9.40 -31.73 -13.82
CA PRO A 541 -8.42 -32.58 -14.45
C PRO A 541 -7.72 -31.88 -15.63
N PRO A 542 -6.40 -32.07 -15.80
CA PRO A 542 -5.54 -32.99 -15.04
C PRO A 542 -4.81 -32.32 -13.87
N PHE A 543 -5.27 -31.19 -13.34
CA PHE A 543 -4.60 -30.50 -12.23
C PHE A 543 -5.05 -31.05 -10.87
N ALA A 544 -4.13 -31.03 -9.91
CA ALA A 544 -4.40 -31.34 -8.51
C ALA A 544 -3.52 -30.47 -7.60
N PRO A 545 -3.92 -30.23 -6.35
CA PRO A 545 -3.07 -29.53 -5.40
C PRO A 545 -1.83 -30.39 -5.11
N LEU A 546 -0.67 -29.76 -4.95
CA LEU A 546 0.61 -30.41 -4.70
C LEU A 546 0.52 -31.45 -3.58
N CYS A 547 -0.17 -31.15 -2.48
CA CYS A 547 -0.33 -32.07 -1.34
C CYS A 547 -1.15 -33.35 -1.62
N LYS A 548 -1.83 -33.44 -2.77
CA LYS A 548 -2.58 -34.63 -3.21
C LYS A 548 -1.85 -35.44 -4.27
N LEU A 549 -0.66 -35.01 -4.67
CA LEU A 549 0.21 -35.78 -5.55
C LEU A 549 1.09 -36.76 -4.75
N ASN A 550 2.07 -37.35 -5.42
CA ASN A 550 3.05 -38.28 -4.82
C ASN A 550 4.06 -37.55 -3.91
N VAL A 551 3.57 -36.69 -3.01
CA VAL A 551 4.35 -35.92 -2.04
C VAL A 551 4.29 -36.65 -0.71
N ARG A 552 5.44 -37.04 -0.17
CA ARG A 552 5.54 -37.65 1.15
C ARG A 552 5.22 -36.63 2.24
N GLU A 553 5.85 -35.46 2.16
CA GLU A 553 5.67 -34.40 3.15
C GLU A 553 6.07 -33.03 2.60
N ILE A 554 5.37 -32.00 3.06
CA ILE A 554 5.77 -30.59 2.91
C ILE A 554 5.88 -30.01 4.32
N TYR A 555 7.08 -29.60 4.71
CA TYR A 555 7.37 -29.28 6.10
C TYR A 555 8.26 -28.04 6.24
N ARG A 556 8.19 -27.41 7.42
CA ARG A 556 9.04 -26.29 7.80
C ARG A 556 10.34 -26.77 8.45
N GLY A 557 11.44 -26.05 8.24
CA GLY A 557 12.73 -26.29 8.90
C GLY A 557 12.74 -26.02 10.41
N GLU A 558 13.91 -26.11 11.03
CA GLU A 558 14.10 -25.97 12.48
C GLU A 558 13.87 -24.55 13.03
N GLU A 559 13.42 -24.45 14.27
CA GLU A 559 13.37 -23.18 15.02
C GLU A 559 14.71 -22.92 15.74
N ILE A 560 15.75 -22.65 14.96
CA ILE A 560 17.10 -22.37 15.47
C ILE A 560 17.38 -20.87 15.44
N GLY A 561 17.85 -20.33 16.55
CA GLY A 561 18.22 -18.91 16.69
C GLY A 561 19.57 -18.60 16.02
N LYS A 562 19.74 -17.36 15.56
CA LYS A 562 20.98 -16.89 14.90
C LYS A 562 22.25 -17.12 15.75
N ALA A 563 22.14 -16.99 17.08
CA ALA A 563 23.26 -17.22 17.98
C ALA A 563 23.82 -18.65 17.87
N VAL A 564 22.95 -19.65 17.69
CA VAL A 564 23.37 -21.05 17.53
C VAL A 564 24.04 -21.26 16.18
N ILE A 565 23.43 -20.74 15.10
CA ILE A 565 23.98 -20.83 13.74
C ILE A 565 25.38 -20.19 13.65
N ASN A 566 25.61 -19.11 14.42
CA ASN A 566 26.88 -18.37 14.39
C ASN A 566 28.00 -19.01 15.23
N ARG A 567 27.71 -19.98 16.11
CA ARG A 567 28.73 -20.64 16.94
C ARG A 567 29.67 -21.52 16.13
N GLU A 568 29.21 -22.07 15.01
CA GLU A 568 29.94 -23.03 14.18
C GLU A 568 30.50 -24.23 14.97
N THR A 569 29.77 -24.68 15.99
CA THR A 569 30.12 -25.85 16.78
C THR A 569 29.31 -27.03 16.25
N GLY A 570 29.97 -28.07 15.74
CA GLY A 570 29.32 -29.34 15.40
C GLY A 570 29.55 -29.87 13.98
N GLU A 571 28.92 -31.01 13.70
CA GLU A 571 29.16 -31.81 12.50
C GLU A 571 28.04 -31.68 11.45
N LEU A 572 26.87 -31.14 11.82
CA LEU A 572 25.70 -31.15 10.94
C LEU A 572 25.63 -29.86 10.11
N PRO A 573 25.61 -29.92 8.78
CA PRO A 573 25.63 -28.74 7.92
C PRO A 573 24.26 -28.05 7.97
N ILE A 574 24.28 -26.73 8.14
CA ILE A 574 23.07 -25.90 8.20
C ILE A 574 23.11 -24.78 7.17
N LEU A 575 21.96 -24.47 6.59
CA LEU A 575 21.74 -23.27 5.77
C LEU A 575 21.40 -22.06 6.63
N LEU A 576 21.85 -20.88 6.23
CA LEU A 576 21.53 -19.62 6.93
C LEU A 576 20.06 -19.16 6.74
N GLY A 577 19.33 -19.77 5.81
CA GLY A 577 17.90 -19.57 5.59
C GLY A 577 17.57 -19.32 4.13
N GLY A 578 16.59 -18.44 3.86
CA GLY A 578 16.17 -18.16 2.49
C GLY A 578 17.30 -17.67 1.58
N GLN A 579 18.26 -16.90 2.11
CA GLN A 579 19.43 -16.41 1.36
C GLN A 579 20.31 -17.52 0.78
N SER A 580 20.29 -18.70 1.40
CA SER A 580 21.05 -19.88 0.98
C SER A 580 20.39 -20.61 -0.19
N ILE A 581 19.16 -20.23 -0.56
CA ILE A 581 18.42 -20.86 -1.66
C ILE A 581 18.35 -19.85 -2.81
N ARG A 582 18.89 -20.18 -3.96
CA ARG A 582 18.72 -19.44 -5.22
C ARG A 582 17.92 -20.30 -6.19
N PRO A 583 17.34 -19.74 -7.26
CA PRO A 583 16.64 -20.55 -8.25
C PRO A 583 17.57 -21.66 -8.76
N TYR A 584 17.16 -22.92 -8.56
CA TYR A 584 17.88 -24.15 -8.90
C TYR A 584 19.19 -24.42 -8.14
N GLU A 585 19.58 -23.59 -7.16
CA GLU A 585 20.92 -23.67 -6.56
C GLU A 585 20.90 -23.48 -5.04
N ILE A 586 21.64 -24.32 -4.33
CA ILE A 586 21.91 -24.14 -2.90
C ILE A 586 23.27 -23.48 -2.73
N VAL A 587 23.30 -22.38 -1.99
CA VAL A 587 24.52 -21.67 -1.58
C VAL A 587 24.79 -22.02 -0.14
N TRP A 588 25.68 -22.98 0.09
CA TRP A 588 26.10 -23.35 1.44
C TRP A 588 27.21 -22.43 1.92
N GLU A 589 27.00 -21.83 3.09
CA GLU A 589 27.93 -20.86 3.68
C GLU A 589 28.95 -21.48 4.64
N GLY A 590 29.14 -22.81 4.60
CA GLY A 590 30.12 -23.52 5.43
C GLY A 590 29.71 -23.76 6.88
N ARG A 591 28.49 -23.38 7.26
CA ARG A 591 28.02 -23.42 8.65
C ARG A 591 27.64 -24.83 9.11
N ARG A 592 27.95 -25.12 10.37
CA ARG A 592 27.60 -26.38 11.05
C ARG A 592 27.03 -26.13 12.45
N ILE A 593 26.24 -27.10 12.92
CA ILE A 593 25.61 -27.11 14.24
C ILE A 593 25.72 -28.49 14.90
N ASP A 594 25.57 -28.50 16.22
CA ASP A 594 25.58 -29.72 17.03
C ASP A 594 24.26 -30.48 16.90
N ARG A 595 24.31 -31.81 17.05
CA ARG A 595 23.12 -32.66 17.06
C ARG A 595 22.10 -32.25 18.12
N SER A 596 22.56 -31.74 19.26
CA SER A 596 21.71 -31.27 20.37
C SER A 596 20.82 -30.08 20.01
N ASP A 597 21.19 -29.28 19.01
CA ASP A 597 20.43 -28.11 18.57
C ASP A 597 19.27 -28.47 17.62
N VAL A 598 19.24 -29.70 17.12
CA VAL A 598 18.24 -30.18 16.15
C VAL A 598 17.14 -30.92 16.87
N LYS A 599 15.92 -30.35 16.87
CA LYS A 599 14.77 -30.93 17.58
C LYS A 599 14.02 -31.96 16.74
N LYS A 600 13.94 -31.79 15.42
CA LYS A 600 13.21 -32.74 14.55
C LYS A 600 14.09 -33.95 14.20
N PRO A 601 13.50 -35.06 13.73
CA PRO A 601 14.26 -36.22 13.30
C PRO A 601 15.27 -35.84 12.21
N VAL A 602 16.55 -36.15 12.43
CA VAL A 602 17.65 -35.64 11.56
C VAL A 602 17.66 -36.34 10.21
N ASP A 603 17.26 -37.60 10.17
CA ASP A 603 17.16 -38.41 8.96
C ASP A 603 16.33 -37.74 7.85
N ARG A 604 15.35 -36.90 8.23
CA ARG A 604 14.57 -36.12 7.26
C ARG A 604 15.39 -35.10 6.47
N TYR A 605 16.50 -34.62 7.03
CA TYR A 605 17.38 -33.65 6.38
C TYR A 605 18.40 -34.32 5.45
N PHE A 606 18.49 -35.65 5.47
CA PHE A 606 19.45 -36.41 4.66
C PHE A 606 18.80 -37.18 3.52
N ARG A 607 17.52 -36.88 3.24
CA ARG A 607 16.81 -37.40 2.07
C ARG A 607 16.80 -36.35 0.97
N THR A 608 16.66 -36.82 -0.27
CA THR A 608 16.41 -35.98 -1.44
C THR A 608 15.14 -35.16 -1.23
N LYS A 609 15.24 -33.84 -1.38
CA LYS A 609 14.13 -32.91 -1.12
C LYS A 609 14.33 -31.62 -1.89
N ILE A 610 13.23 -30.97 -2.22
CA ILE A 610 13.26 -29.60 -2.75
C ILE A 610 13.17 -28.64 -1.57
N LEU A 611 14.09 -27.68 -1.52
CA LEU A 611 14.07 -26.58 -0.57
C LEU A 611 13.42 -25.36 -1.21
N LEU A 612 12.43 -24.76 -0.54
CA LEU A 612 11.67 -23.60 -1.02
C LEU A 612 11.78 -22.45 0.00
N GLN A 613 12.11 -21.25 -0.47
CA GLN A 613 12.11 -20.07 0.38
C GLN A 613 10.72 -19.73 0.90
N LYS A 614 10.59 -19.54 2.22
CA LYS A 614 9.34 -19.01 2.82
C LYS A 614 9.22 -17.49 2.62
N SER A 615 10.30 -16.76 2.89
CA SER A 615 10.29 -15.29 2.98
C SER A 615 10.68 -14.61 1.67
N SER A 616 9.95 -14.90 0.60
CA SER A 616 10.21 -14.36 -0.74
C SER A 616 8.92 -13.97 -1.46
N ALA A 617 8.98 -12.95 -2.34
CA ALA A 617 7.84 -12.50 -3.16
C ALA A 617 7.55 -13.45 -4.31
N ARG A 618 8.52 -14.33 -4.57
CA ARG A 618 8.55 -15.32 -5.63
C ARG A 618 8.88 -16.67 -5.04
N LEU A 619 8.33 -17.73 -5.60
CA LEU A 619 8.81 -19.08 -5.37
C LEU A 619 10.26 -19.17 -5.86
N ILE A 620 11.15 -19.51 -4.94
CA ILE A 620 12.57 -19.72 -5.19
C ILE A 620 12.91 -21.05 -4.55
N ALA A 621 13.23 -22.03 -5.39
CA ALA A 621 13.46 -23.41 -4.97
C ALA A 621 14.77 -23.97 -5.51
N ALA A 622 15.37 -24.88 -4.76
CA ALA A 622 16.56 -25.64 -5.15
C ALA A 622 16.43 -27.11 -4.73
N LEU A 623 17.08 -28.02 -5.45
CA LEU A 623 17.12 -29.43 -5.11
C LEU A 623 18.29 -29.71 -4.15
N ASP A 624 18.00 -30.34 -3.02
CA ASP A 624 18.98 -30.94 -2.13
C ASP A 624 18.96 -32.45 -2.37
N GLU A 625 19.95 -32.95 -3.10
CA GLU A 625 20.10 -34.37 -3.45
C GLU A 625 21.38 -34.90 -2.81
N PRO A 626 21.28 -35.58 -1.65
CA PRO A 626 22.43 -36.17 -0.98
C PRO A 626 23.09 -37.26 -1.82
N ASP A 627 24.42 -37.26 -1.81
CA ASP A 627 25.27 -38.25 -2.48
C ASP A 627 26.44 -38.67 -1.57
N ARG A 628 27.46 -39.35 -2.13
CA ARG A 628 28.63 -39.82 -1.35
C ARG A 628 29.50 -38.68 -0.80
N HIS A 629 29.39 -37.49 -1.34
CA HIS A 629 30.16 -36.30 -0.99
C HIS A 629 29.31 -35.23 -0.29
N HIS A 630 27.98 -35.38 -0.30
CA HIS A 630 27.03 -34.43 0.25
C HIS A 630 25.94 -35.14 1.07
N GLN A 631 25.92 -34.96 2.38
CA GLN A 631 24.97 -35.65 3.26
C GLN A 631 23.56 -35.02 3.31
N GLY A 632 23.36 -33.83 2.73
CA GLY A 632 22.11 -33.05 2.86
C GLY A 632 22.19 -31.95 3.92
N TYR A 633 21.33 -30.94 3.82
CA TYR A 633 21.37 -29.77 4.70
C TYR A 633 20.22 -29.71 5.71
N ILE A 634 20.56 -29.31 6.94
CA ILE A 634 19.59 -28.79 7.91
C ILE A 634 19.24 -27.35 7.48
N PHE A 635 17.99 -26.96 7.66
CA PHE A 635 17.55 -25.61 7.31
C PHE A 635 16.61 -25.04 8.37
N PRO A 636 16.60 -23.71 8.56
CA PRO A 636 15.76 -23.05 9.54
C PRO A 636 14.31 -22.89 9.06
N GLN A 637 13.44 -22.44 9.95
CA GLN A 637 12.01 -22.22 9.71
C GLN A 637 11.65 -21.23 8.58
N SER A 638 12.63 -20.50 8.05
CA SER A 638 12.49 -19.62 6.88
C SER A 638 12.57 -20.37 5.54
N VAL A 639 12.74 -21.69 5.56
CA VAL A 639 12.77 -22.57 4.39
C VAL A 639 11.80 -23.74 4.61
N TYR A 640 11.13 -24.15 3.53
CA TYR A 640 10.30 -25.36 3.48
C TYR A 640 11.05 -26.49 2.77
N GLY A 641 10.85 -27.72 3.23
CA GLY A 641 11.25 -28.94 2.52
C GLY A 641 10.03 -29.60 1.87
N ILE A 642 10.21 -30.12 0.66
CA ILE A 642 9.23 -30.91 -0.09
C ILE A 642 9.89 -32.24 -0.45
N GLU A 643 9.37 -33.34 0.09
CA GLU A 643 9.85 -34.70 -0.20
C GLU A 643 8.82 -35.42 -1.09
N LEU A 644 9.28 -36.01 -2.19
CA LEU A 644 8.45 -36.80 -3.11
C LEU A 644 8.61 -38.30 -2.83
N CYS A 645 7.55 -39.06 -3.05
CA CYS A 645 7.61 -40.52 -3.09
C CYS A 645 8.08 -40.97 -4.48
N GLN A 646 8.78 -42.10 -4.53
CA GLN A 646 9.20 -42.76 -5.77
C GLN A 646 8.65 -44.21 -5.82
N PRO A 647 8.32 -44.75 -7.00
CA PRO A 647 8.40 -44.13 -8.33
C PRO A 647 7.27 -43.11 -8.58
N GLY A 648 7.49 -42.14 -9.46
CA GLY A 648 6.47 -41.20 -9.88
C GLY A 648 7.03 -39.92 -10.49
N MET A 649 6.47 -38.78 -10.08
CA MET A 649 6.97 -37.46 -10.47
C MET A 649 8.40 -37.25 -9.96
N HIS A 650 9.30 -36.82 -10.84
CA HIS A 650 10.67 -36.48 -10.49
C HIS A 650 10.74 -35.08 -9.88
N GLU A 651 11.61 -34.90 -8.90
CA GLU A 651 11.89 -33.65 -8.19
C GLU A 651 12.26 -32.51 -9.16
N LEU A 652 12.99 -32.80 -10.24
CA LEU A 652 13.40 -31.78 -11.21
C LEU A 652 12.23 -31.25 -12.05
N TYR A 653 11.22 -32.06 -12.32
CA TYR A 653 9.98 -31.57 -12.92
C TYR A 653 9.32 -30.53 -12.01
N LEU A 654 9.12 -30.88 -10.73
CA LEU A 654 8.52 -29.97 -9.76
C LEU A 654 9.39 -28.73 -9.52
N LEU A 655 10.72 -28.87 -9.49
CA LEU A 655 11.66 -27.77 -9.33
C LEU A 655 11.54 -26.74 -10.47
N CYS A 656 11.41 -27.20 -11.72
CA CYS A 656 11.16 -26.35 -12.88
C CYS A 656 9.82 -25.61 -12.75
N LEU A 657 8.76 -26.28 -12.29
CA LEU A 657 7.47 -25.63 -12.04
C LEU A 657 7.57 -24.54 -10.97
N LEU A 658 8.19 -24.85 -9.83
CA LEU A 658 8.29 -23.92 -8.69
C LEU A 658 9.11 -22.67 -9.04
N ASN A 659 10.11 -22.75 -9.90
CA ASN A 659 10.90 -21.60 -10.33
C ASN A 659 10.36 -20.91 -11.59
N SER A 660 9.27 -21.39 -12.20
CA SER A 660 8.71 -20.82 -13.44
C SER A 660 8.00 -19.49 -13.22
N GLU A 661 7.93 -18.67 -14.29
CA GLU A 661 7.16 -17.42 -14.30
C GLU A 661 5.66 -17.64 -14.05
N VAL A 662 5.08 -18.71 -14.60
CA VAL A 662 3.64 -19.01 -14.46
C VAL A 662 3.26 -19.32 -13.01
N MET A 663 4.04 -20.17 -12.33
CA MET A 663 3.74 -20.52 -10.95
C MET A 663 3.98 -19.33 -10.00
N ASN A 664 5.01 -18.54 -10.28
CA ASN A 664 5.27 -17.29 -9.58
C ASN A 664 4.14 -16.27 -9.73
N GLU A 665 3.58 -16.17 -10.94
CA GLU A 665 2.44 -15.30 -11.20
C GLU A 665 1.17 -15.81 -10.51
N TYR A 666 0.98 -17.14 -10.50
CA TYR A 666 -0.11 -17.78 -9.81
C TYR A 666 -0.10 -17.48 -8.31
N ILE A 667 1.02 -17.69 -7.61
CA ILE A 667 1.11 -17.45 -6.16
C ILE A 667 0.97 -15.96 -5.82
N ARG A 668 1.51 -15.08 -6.68
CA ARG A 668 1.43 -13.63 -6.50
C ARG A 668 -0.01 -13.14 -6.46
N ARG A 669 -0.85 -13.66 -7.36
CA ARG A 669 -2.26 -13.23 -7.51
C ARG A 669 -3.23 -13.97 -6.58
N THR A 670 -2.87 -15.17 -6.09
CA THR A 670 -3.77 -16.02 -5.27
C THR A 670 -3.44 -16.07 -3.78
N ALA A 671 -2.21 -15.71 -3.38
CA ALA A 671 -1.77 -15.84 -1.99
C ALA A 671 -1.08 -14.58 -1.41
N THR A 672 -0.10 -14.01 -2.11
CA THR A 672 0.82 -13.03 -1.48
C THR A 672 0.44 -11.56 -1.70
N GLY A 673 -0.17 -11.22 -2.84
CA GLY A 673 -0.35 -9.83 -3.30
C GLY A 673 1.01 -9.14 -3.53
N TYR A 674 1.01 -7.86 -3.92
CA TYR A 674 2.28 -7.12 -3.89
C TYR A 674 2.75 -7.02 -2.43
N LYS A 675 3.88 -7.65 -2.10
CA LYS A 675 4.50 -7.53 -0.77
C LYS A 675 5.94 -7.08 -0.98
N LEU A 676 6.17 -5.77 -1.13
CA LEU A 676 7.53 -5.22 -1.12
C LEU A 676 8.13 -5.15 0.30
N LEU A 677 7.29 -5.16 1.34
CA LEU A 677 7.71 -5.26 2.75
C LEU A 677 7.53 -6.70 3.28
N GLN A 678 8.59 -7.49 3.16
CA GLN A 678 8.77 -8.85 3.71
C GLN A 678 7.77 -9.92 3.20
N PRO A 679 7.77 -10.24 1.90
CA PRO A 679 6.96 -11.29 1.30
C PRO A 679 7.06 -12.62 2.06
N GLN A 680 5.93 -13.25 2.42
CA GLN A 680 5.90 -14.59 3.02
C GLN A 680 4.85 -15.43 2.31
N ILE A 681 5.25 -16.64 1.92
CA ILE A 681 4.38 -17.65 1.34
C ILE A 681 3.98 -18.60 2.47
N GLU A 682 2.69 -18.74 2.72
CA GLU A 682 2.21 -19.64 3.78
C GLU A 682 2.30 -21.09 3.32
N LEU A 683 2.53 -21.99 4.28
CA LEU A 683 2.67 -23.42 4.00
C LEU A 683 1.42 -24.01 3.32
N GLU A 684 0.23 -23.54 3.71
CA GLU A 684 -1.03 -23.96 3.07
C GLU A 684 -1.13 -23.50 1.62
N ASP A 685 -0.60 -22.32 1.27
CA ASP A 685 -0.59 -21.87 -0.12
C ASP A 685 0.37 -22.75 -0.97
N VAL A 686 1.51 -23.21 -0.38
CA VAL A 686 2.43 -24.16 -1.05
C VAL A 686 1.76 -25.51 -1.28
N LYS A 687 1.03 -26.04 -0.28
CA LYS A 687 0.29 -27.31 -0.40
C LYS A 687 -0.77 -27.27 -1.51
N MET A 688 -1.36 -26.10 -1.74
CA MET A 688 -2.43 -25.88 -2.70
C MET A 688 -1.94 -25.43 -4.08
N LEU A 689 -0.62 -25.43 -4.34
CA LEU A 689 -0.10 -25.12 -5.67
C LEU A 689 -0.68 -26.09 -6.72
N PRO A 690 -1.19 -25.58 -7.84
CA PRO A 690 -1.83 -26.39 -8.87
C PRO A 690 -0.77 -27.09 -9.71
N ILE A 691 -0.63 -28.40 -9.56
CA ILE A 691 0.35 -29.19 -10.31
C ILE A 691 -0.40 -30.11 -11.27
N ARG A 692 0.06 -30.16 -12.53
CA ARG A 692 -0.48 -31.08 -13.53
C ARG A 692 -0.10 -32.52 -13.16
N GLN A 693 -1.08 -33.41 -13.07
CA GLN A 693 -0.86 -34.83 -12.90
C GLN A 693 -0.24 -35.42 -14.17
N VAL A 694 0.90 -36.11 -14.02
CA VAL A 694 1.60 -36.79 -15.11
C VAL A 694 1.19 -38.26 -15.11
N ARG A 695 0.76 -38.75 -16.28
CA ARG A 695 0.45 -40.18 -16.50
C ARG A 695 1.56 -40.81 -17.31
N PHE A 696 2.28 -41.75 -16.69
CA PHE A 696 3.40 -42.48 -17.29
C PHE A 696 2.87 -43.69 -18.08
N ILE A 697 2.31 -43.43 -19.25
CA ILE A 697 1.62 -44.42 -20.09
C ILE A 697 2.27 -44.59 -21.47
N THR A 698 3.13 -43.67 -21.90
CA THR A 698 3.84 -43.77 -23.17
C THR A 698 4.86 -44.90 -23.08
N PRO A 699 4.89 -45.84 -24.04
CA PRO A 699 5.87 -46.93 -24.05
C PRO A 699 7.31 -46.41 -23.96
N PRO A 700 8.21 -47.04 -23.17
CA PRO A 700 9.56 -46.52 -22.96
C PRO A 700 10.37 -46.19 -24.22
N PRO A 701 10.37 -47.03 -25.29
CA PRO A 701 11.10 -46.70 -26.52
C PRO A 701 10.57 -45.45 -27.24
N GLU A 702 9.25 -45.32 -27.30
CA GLU A 702 8.57 -44.18 -27.91
C GLU A 702 8.83 -42.91 -27.10
N ARG A 703 8.71 -43.00 -25.77
CA ARG A 703 8.97 -41.89 -24.84
C ARG A 703 10.40 -41.38 -24.95
N GLN A 704 11.37 -42.28 -25.12
CA GLN A 704 12.78 -41.92 -25.30
C GLN A 704 13.04 -41.27 -26.67
N ALA A 705 12.39 -41.75 -27.73
CA ALA A 705 12.49 -41.14 -29.06
C ALA A 705 11.86 -39.74 -29.09
N ASP A 706 10.68 -39.57 -28.51
CA ASP A 706 10.01 -38.27 -28.40
C ASP A 706 10.82 -37.28 -27.56
N LEU A 707 11.44 -37.73 -26.46
CA LEU A 707 12.35 -36.91 -25.68
C LEU A 707 13.58 -36.47 -26.49
N ALA A 708 14.18 -37.38 -27.27
CA ALA A 708 15.33 -37.05 -28.11
C ALA A 708 14.98 -35.96 -29.14
N LEU A 709 13.81 -36.08 -29.78
CA LEU A 709 13.28 -35.07 -30.70
C LEU A 709 13.07 -33.72 -29.98
N ALA A 710 12.47 -33.72 -28.79
CA ALA A 710 12.27 -32.50 -28.01
C ALA A 710 13.59 -31.80 -27.66
N VAL A 711 14.61 -32.57 -27.30
CA VAL A 711 15.95 -32.08 -26.98
C VAL A 711 16.64 -31.52 -28.23
N GLU A 712 16.46 -32.17 -29.40
CA GLU A 712 16.97 -31.67 -30.67
C GLU A 712 16.34 -30.31 -31.04
N ILE A 713 15.02 -30.20 -30.95
CA ILE A 713 14.29 -28.95 -31.18
C ILE A 713 14.82 -27.84 -30.24
N PHE A 714 14.92 -28.13 -28.95
CA PHE A 714 15.47 -27.19 -27.97
C PHE A 714 16.90 -26.76 -28.32
N ASN A 715 17.77 -27.69 -28.70
CA ASN A 715 19.16 -27.39 -29.07
C ASN A 715 19.22 -26.44 -30.27
N ASN A 716 18.43 -26.72 -31.31
CA ASN A 716 18.35 -25.91 -32.52
C ASN A 716 17.82 -24.49 -32.23
N GLU A 717 16.73 -24.36 -31.48
CA GLU A 717 16.19 -23.05 -31.11
C GLU A 717 17.13 -22.28 -30.16
N SER A 718 17.80 -22.98 -29.24
CA SER A 718 18.76 -22.35 -28.32
C SER A 718 19.98 -21.79 -29.05
N LEU A 719 20.44 -22.38 -30.15
CA LEU A 719 21.56 -21.84 -30.94
C LEU A 719 21.19 -20.51 -31.61
N ARG A 720 19.90 -20.30 -31.89
CA ARG A 720 19.35 -19.09 -32.50
C ARG A 720 18.90 -18.05 -31.47
N TYR A 721 19.07 -18.34 -30.17
CA TYR A 721 18.59 -17.48 -29.10
C TYR A 721 19.46 -16.22 -28.96
N ASP A 722 18.85 -15.07 -29.24
CA ASP A 722 19.48 -13.74 -29.19
C ASP A 722 18.95 -12.88 -28.03
N GLY A 723 18.20 -13.48 -27.10
CA GLY A 723 17.51 -12.78 -26.02
C GLY A 723 16.06 -12.40 -26.34
N ASN A 724 15.66 -12.39 -27.62
CA ASN A 724 14.30 -12.10 -28.08
C ASN A 724 13.64 -13.29 -28.80
N ALA A 725 14.43 -14.27 -29.26
CA ALA A 725 13.93 -15.45 -29.94
C ALA A 725 12.87 -16.22 -29.12
N SER A 726 11.77 -16.61 -29.77
CA SER A 726 10.72 -17.43 -29.17
C SER A 726 10.95 -18.91 -29.43
N PHE A 727 10.85 -19.75 -28.40
CA PHE A 727 10.86 -21.22 -28.50
C PHE A 727 9.54 -21.76 -29.07
N SER A 728 9.23 -21.39 -30.31
CA SER A 728 7.94 -21.65 -30.95
C SER A 728 7.79 -23.11 -31.39
N GLU A 729 8.88 -23.73 -31.88
CA GLU A 729 8.87 -25.14 -32.30
C GLU A 729 8.75 -26.03 -31.06
N LEU A 730 9.52 -25.74 -30.01
CA LEU A 730 9.42 -26.45 -28.73
C LEU A 730 8.02 -26.31 -28.11
N ALA A 731 7.45 -25.10 -28.16
CA ALA A 731 6.07 -24.87 -27.72
C ALA A 731 5.04 -25.68 -28.52
N GLY A 732 5.24 -25.78 -29.84
CA GLY A 732 4.40 -26.58 -30.73
C GLY A 732 4.50 -28.08 -30.43
N PHE A 733 5.71 -28.57 -30.18
CA PHE A 733 5.95 -29.96 -29.76
C PHE A 733 5.21 -30.29 -28.47
N VAL A 734 5.35 -29.45 -27.43
CA VAL A 734 4.65 -29.66 -26.15
C VAL A 734 3.14 -29.65 -26.34
N ALA A 735 2.61 -28.73 -27.16
CA ALA A 735 1.18 -28.69 -27.46
C ALA A 735 0.70 -29.98 -28.15
N ALA A 736 1.48 -30.54 -29.08
CA ALA A 736 1.18 -31.81 -29.75
C ALA A 736 1.21 -33.00 -28.78
N CYS A 737 2.19 -33.07 -27.88
CA CYS A 737 2.23 -34.09 -26.82
C CYS A 737 0.96 -34.05 -25.94
N LEU A 738 0.55 -32.85 -25.55
CA LEU A 738 -0.62 -32.65 -24.69
C LEU A 738 -1.97 -32.85 -25.41
N ALA A 739 -1.99 -32.76 -26.74
CA ALA A 739 -3.17 -32.99 -27.57
C ALA A 739 -3.30 -34.45 -28.05
N SER A 740 -2.24 -35.25 -27.94
CA SER A 740 -2.23 -36.68 -28.28
C SER A 740 -3.29 -37.45 -27.48
N ASN A 741 -3.79 -38.55 -28.05
CA ASN A 741 -4.67 -39.49 -27.36
C ASN A 741 -4.10 -40.92 -27.48
N PRO A 742 -3.54 -41.50 -26.41
CA PRO A 742 -3.45 -40.95 -25.05
C PRO A 742 -2.50 -39.75 -24.93
N GLU A 743 -2.73 -38.88 -23.94
CA GLU A 743 -1.90 -37.70 -23.66
C GLU A 743 -0.46 -38.10 -23.29
N LYS A 744 0.53 -37.56 -24.00
CA LYS A 744 1.97 -37.82 -23.76
C LYS A 744 2.58 -36.86 -22.73
N SER A 745 1.92 -36.72 -21.58
CA SER A 745 2.34 -35.81 -20.49
C SER A 745 3.68 -36.19 -19.86
N ASP A 746 4.03 -37.47 -19.93
CA ASP A 746 5.24 -38.08 -19.41
C ASP A 746 6.48 -37.78 -20.27
N VAL A 747 6.32 -37.53 -21.57
CA VAL A 747 7.38 -36.97 -22.43
C VAL A 747 7.71 -35.54 -22.00
N VAL A 748 6.69 -34.70 -21.78
CA VAL A 748 6.87 -33.31 -21.33
C VAL A 748 7.51 -33.27 -19.94
N HIS A 749 7.14 -34.20 -19.07
CA HIS A 749 7.81 -34.41 -17.78
C HIS A 749 9.31 -34.65 -17.96
N ASP A 750 9.71 -35.59 -18.83
CA ASP A 750 11.12 -35.90 -19.03
C ASP A 750 11.91 -34.77 -19.68
N LEU A 751 11.27 -34.01 -20.58
CA LEU A 751 11.86 -32.79 -21.14
C LEU A 751 12.19 -31.79 -20.03
N LEU A 752 11.27 -31.54 -19.09
CA LEU A 752 11.53 -30.65 -17.96
C LEU A 752 12.56 -31.20 -16.98
N VAL A 753 12.64 -32.53 -16.80
CA VAL A 753 13.72 -33.17 -16.04
C VAL A 753 15.06 -32.94 -16.72
N TYR A 754 15.15 -33.13 -18.05
CA TYR A 754 16.36 -32.88 -18.82
C TYR A 754 16.80 -31.42 -18.71
N LEU A 755 15.89 -30.46 -18.93
CA LEU A 755 16.18 -29.03 -18.81
C LEU A 755 16.55 -28.65 -17.37
N GLY A 756 15.91 -29.27 -16.37
CA GLY A 756 16.24 -29.11 -14.96
C GLY A 756 17.65 -29.61 -14.59
N LYS A 757 18.10 -30.73 -15.16
CA LYS A 757 19.50 -31.19 -15.03
C LYS A 757 20.46 -30.22 -15.71
N LEU A 758 20.11 -29.79 -16.93
CA LEU A 758 20.94 -28.89 -17.73
C LEU A 758 21.15 -27.54 -17.03
N ILE A 759 20.08 -26.92 -16.51
CA ILE A 759 20.19 -25.62 -15.83
C ILE A 759 21.05 -25.70 -14.56
N ILE A 760 20.93 -26.77 -13.77
CA ILE A 760 21.77 -26.99 -12.58
C ILE A 760 23.25 -27.13 -12.98
N SER A 761 23.54 -27.92 -14.02
CA SER A 761 24.90 -28.11 -14.52
C SER A 761 25.50 -26.81 -15.07
N LEU A 762 24.72 -26.02 -15.82
CA LEU A 762 25.14 -24.72 -16.35
C LEU A 762 25.39 -23.70 -15.24
N LEU A 763 24.56 -23.68 -14.18
CA LEU A 763 24.78 -22.81 -13.02
C LEU A 763 26.09 -23.15 -12.30
N LYS A 764 26.37 -24.45 -12.11
CA LYS A 764 27.65 -24.91 -11.54
C LYS A 764 28.83 -24.50 -12.40
N ALA A 765 28.77 -24.74 -13.71
CA ALA A 765 29.82 -24.37 -14.66
C ALA A 765 30.08 -22.86 -14.67
N ASN A 766 29.01 -22.06 -14.77
CA ASN A 766 29.10 -20.60 -14.83
C ASN A 766 29.66 -19.98 -13.54
N ARG A 767 29.47 -20.64 -12.39
CA ARG A 767 30.07 -20.22 -11.11
C ARG A 767 31.56 -20.52 -11.06
N SER A 768 31.99 -21.67 -11.58
CA SER A 768 33.39 -22.09 -11.58
C SER A 768 34.23 -21.34 -12.62
N ALA A 769 33.69 -21.12 -13.82
CA ALA A 769 34.33 -20.43 -14.92
C ALA A 769 33.27 -19.70 -15.76
N PRO A 770 32.98 -18.42 -15.49
CA PRO A 770 31.97 -17.68 -16.23
C PRO A 770 32.47 -17.39 -17.64
N ASP A 771 31.71 -17.82 -18.64
CA ASP A 771 31.94 -17.46 -20.05
C ASP A 771 30.62 -17.08 -20.74
N LEU A 772 30.75 -16.40 -21.88
CA LEU A 772 29.62 -15.82 -22.59
C LEU A 772 28.69 -16.90 -23.18
N ASP A 773 29.24 -18.04 -23.62
CA ASP A 773 28.46 -19.13 -24.21
C ASP A 773 27.66 -19.86 -23.14
N THR A 774 28.28 -20.19 -22.01
CA THR A 774 27.59 -20.77 -20.85
C THR A 774 26.49 -19.83 -20.32
N THR A 775 26.75 -18.52 -20.28
CA THR A 775 25.74 -17.52 -19.85
C THR A 775 24.54 -17.48 -20.82
N ARG A 776 24.79 -17.43 -22.14
CA ARG A 776 23.72 -17.46 -23.14
C ARG A 776 22.92 -18.76 -23.09
N ARG A 777 23.60 -19.89 -22.94
CA ARG A 777 22.97 -21.21 -22.82
C ARG A 777 22.13 -21.33 -21.54
N LEU A 778 22.57 -20.70 -20.45
CA LEU A 778 21.80 -20.62 -19.21
C LEU A 778 20.50 -19.81 -19.41
N GLU A 779 20.57 -18.66 -20.06
CA GLU A 779 19.40 -17.81 -20.36
C GLU A 779 18.41 -18.50 -21.31
N SER A 780 18.90 -19.13 -22.37
CA SER A 780 18.07 -19.87 -23.32
C SER A 780 17.38 -21.06 -22.65
N THR A 781 18.08 -21.78 -21.74
CA THR A 781 17.50 -22.89 -20.97
C THR A 781 16.40 -22.41 -20.02
N LYS A 782 16.61 -21.30 -19.30
CA LYS A 782 15.57 -20.68 -18.47
C LYS A 782 14.33 -20.35 -19.30
N ARG A 783 14.54 -19.71 -20.45
CA ARG A 783 13.44 -19.33 -21.33
C ARG A 783 12.69 -20.55 -21.89
N ALA A 784 13.41 -21.61 -22.25
CA ALA A 784 12.80 -22.87 -22.69
C ALA A 784 11.95 -23.51 -21.59
N ILE A 785 12.44 -23.56 -20.34
CA ILE A 785 11.66 -24.05 -19.19
C ILE A 785 10.37 -23.25 -19.07
N ASP A 786 10.44 -21.92 -19.05
CA ASP A 786 9.25 -21.08 -18.92
C ASP A 786 8.24 -21.31 -20.05
N VAL A 787 8.70 -21.48 -21.29
CA VAL A 787 7.84 -21.77 -22.44
C VAL A 787 7.16 -23.14 -22.31
N VAL A 788 7.91 -24.18 -21.94
CA VAL A 788 7.35 -25.53 -21.73
C VAL A 788 6.33 -25.51 -20.59
N VAL A 789 6.65 -24.85 -19.46
CA VAL A 789 5.73 -24.71 -18.34
C VAL A 789 4.50 -23.90 -18.73
N GLN A 790 4.63 -22.82 -19.48
CA GLN A 790 3.50 -22.04 -19.97
C GLN A 790 2.51 -22.89 -20.78
N ARG A 791 3.01 -23.82 -21.60
CA ARG A 791 2.16 -24.75 -22.37
C ARG A 791 1.47 -25.82 -21.53
N LEU A 792 2.06 -26.21 -20.39
CA LEU A 792 1.38 -27.09 -19.42
C LEU A 792 0.11 -26.44 -18.85
N TYR A 793 0.09 -25.12 -18.68
CA TYR A 793 -1.02 -24.38 -18.07
C TYR A 793 -1.91 -23.61 -19.07
N CYS A 794 -1.42 -23.30 -20.28
CA CYS A 794 -2.16 -22.54 -21.28
C CYS A 794 -2.11 -23.21 -22.67
N THR A 795 -3.26 -23.30 -23.35
CA THR A 795 -3.36 -23.91 -24.69
C THR A 795 -2.94 -22.95 -25.81
N GLU A 796 -3.17 -21.65 -25.64
CA GLU A 796 -2.83 -20.64 -26.64
C GLU A 796 -1.39 -20.11 -26.48
N PRO A 797 -0.75 -19.63 -27.56
CA PRO A 797 0.48 -18.83 -27.47
C PRO A 797 0.14 -17.50 -26.80
N ALA A 798 0.01 -17.51 -25.48
CA ALA A 798 -0.18 -16.27 -24.75
C ALA A 798 1.13 -15.48 -24.87
N GLN A 799 1.08 -14.32 -25.53
CA GLN A 799 1.97 -13.23 -25.18
C GLN A 799 1.64 -12.84 -23.74
N MET A 800 2.17 -13.60 -22.79
CA MET A 800 2.32 -13.10 -21.44
C MET A 800 3.31 -11.95 -21.55
N SER A 801 2.78 -10.74 -21.77
CA SER A 801 3.51 -9.51 -21.50
C SER A 801 3.74 -9.45 -19.99
N LEU A 802 4.72 -10.23 -19.52
CA LEU A 802 5.17 -10.27 -18.13
C LEU A 802 6.02 -9.05 -17.75
N ARG A 803 6.19 -8.10 -18.68
CA ARG A 803 6.76 -6.80 -18.39
C ARG A 803 5.68 -5.88 -17.85
N LEU A 804 5.61 -5.79 -16.52
CA LEU A 804 5.16 -4.60 -15.81
C LEU A 804 6.27 -3.56 -15.76
#